data_AF-V7BJN4-F1
#
_entry.id   AF-V7BJN4-F1
#
_cell.length_a   1.000
_cell.length_b   1.000
_cell.length_c   1.000
_cell.angle_alpha   90.00
_cell.angle_beta   90.00
_cell.angle_gamma   90.00
#
_symmetry.space_group_name_H-M   'P 1'
#
loop_
_entity.id
_entity.type
_entity.pdbx_description
1 polymer ?
#
loop_
_entity_poly.entity_id
_entity_poly.type
_entity_poly.pdbx_seq_one_letter_code
_entity_poly.pdbx_strand_id
1 'polypeptide(L)'
;MAFMAVLESDLRALSAEARRRYPAVKDGAEHAILKLRTLSSPSEIAHNEDILRIFLMACEVRTVKLSIIGLSCLQKLISHDAVSPSALSEILSTLKDHAEMADEGVQLKTLQTTSIIFQSRLHPENEDTMSQALGICLRLLENTRSSDSVRNTAAATFRQAVALIFDHVVSAESLPAGKFGFGGQLPRTTSVTGDVNRSINLSNSLDYEIVSGSPPVMRENLSETGKLGLRLLEDLTSLAAGGSANWLRVSILQRTFALDILEFILSNYVAVFRTLLPYEQALRRQICSLLMTSLRTNAELEGETGEPTFRRLVLRSVAHIIRLYSSSLITECEVFLSMLLKVTFLDLPLWHRILVLEILRGFCVEARTLRILFQNFDLHPKNTNVVEGMVKALARVVSNVQVQESSEESLAAVAGMFSSKVKGIEWSLDNDASNAAVLVASEAHAITLAVEGLLGVVFTVATLTDEAIDIGELESPRCDNDPPVKWSGKTAVLCISMVDSLWLTILDALSLILSRSLGEAIVLEILKGYQAFTQACGILRAVEPLNSFLASLCKFTINFPVETERRSSALPSPVSKRSELLIDQRDNVVLTPKNVQALRTLFNIAHRLHNVLGPSWVLVLETLAALDRAIHSPHASTQVIFSVVLLLMNWVQI
;
A
#
# COMPACT_ATOMS: atom_id res chain seq x y z
N MET A 1 0.62 -33.47 -36.14
CA MET A 1 0.39 -34.93 -36.05
C MET A 1 -0.07 -35.40 -34.67
N ALA A 2 0.56 -34.98 -33.55
CA ALA A 2 0.15 -35.43 -32.21
C ALA A 2 -1.31 -35.10 -31.84
N PHE A 3 -1.78 -33.88 -32.12
CA PHE A 3 -3.16 -33.45 -31.84
C PHE A 3 -4.23 -34.31 -32.52
N MET A 4 -4.07 -34.59 -33.82
CA MET A 4 -5.01 -35.42 -34.59
C MET A 4 -5.12 -36.83 -34.04
N ALA A 5 -3.99 -37.43 -33.65
CA ALA A 5 -3.98 -38.77 -33.05
C ALA A 5 -4.69 -38.81 -31.69
N VAL A 6 -4.52 -37.75 -30.88
CA VAL A 6 -5.24 -37.60 -29.61
C VAL A 6 -6.75 -37.45 -29.86
N LEU A 7 -7.16 -36.61 -30.80
CA LEU A 7 -8.57 -36.39 -31.12
C LEU A 7 -9.24 -37.66 -31.69
N GLU A 8 -8.52 -38.43 -32.51
CA GLU A 8 -9.01 -39.73 -32.99
C GLU A 8 -9.15 -40.75 -31.85
N SER A 9 -8.22 -40.74 -30.88
CA SER A 9 -8.32 -41.56 -29.66
C SER A 9 -9.55 -41.17 -28.83
N ASP A 10 -9.81 -39.88 -28.69
CA ASP A 10 -10.97 -39.38 -27.95
C ASP A 10 -12.29 -39.75 -28.63
N LEU A 11 -12.38 -39.65 -29.96
CA LEU A 11 -13.56 -40.08 -30.71
C LEU A 11 -13.80 -41.59 -30.58
N ARG A 12 -12.73 -42.41 -30.54
CA ARG A 12 -12.85 -43.86 -30.26
C ARG A 12 -13.37 -44.11 -28.84
N ALA A 13 -12.88 -43.37 -27.85
CA ALA A 13 -13.36 -43.46 -26.48
C ALA A 13 -14.83 -43.06 -26.36
N LEU A 14 -15.23 -41.99 -27.06
CA LEU A 14 -16.61 -41.52 -27.12
C LEU A 14 -17.52 -42.57 -27.77
N SER A 15 -17.12 -43.14 -28.91
CA SER A 15 -17.86 -44.23 -29.56
C SER A 15 -18.02 -45.46 -28.64
N ALA A 16 -16.95 -45.83 -27.93
CA ALA A 16 -16.98 -46.96 -27.00
C ALA A 16 -17.95 -46.74 -25.83
N GLU A 17 -17.96 -45.54 -25.24
CA GLU A 17 -18.87 -45.19 -24.14
C GLU A 17 -20.32 -45.08 -24.61
N ALA A 18 -20.56 -44.50 -25.79
CA ALA A 18 -21.90 -44.32 -26.36
C ALA A 18 -22.55 -45.62 -26.86
N ARG A 19 -21.74 -46.65 -27.20
CA ARG A 19 -22.17 -47.87 -27.92
C ARG A 19 -23.45 -48.54 -27.40
N ARG A 20 -23.64 -48.58 -26.08
CA ARG A 20 -24.75 -49.34 -25.47
C ARG A 20 -26.05 -48.56 -25.37
N ARG A 21 -25.98 -47.24 -25.19
CA ARG A 21 -27.15 -46.41 -24.81
C ARG A 21 -27.45 -45.29 -25.81
N TYR A 22 -26.48 -44.88 -26.62
CA TYR A 22 -26.55 -43.69 -27.47
C TYR A 22 -26.00 -43.99 -28.87
N PRO A 23 -26.69 -44.81 -29.68
CA PRO A 23 -26.21 -45.23 -31.00
C PRO A 23 -25.94 -44.04 -31.94
N ALA A 24 -26.74 -42.97 -31.86
CA ALA A 24 -26.52 -41.76 -32.67
C ALA A 24 -25.15 -41.09 -32.38
N VAL A 25 -24.74 -41.02 -31.11
CA VAL A 25 -23.43 -40.46 -30.73
C VAL A 25 -22.29 -41.40 -31.15
N LYS A 26 -22.48 -42.71 -31.04
CA LYS A 26 -21.53 -43.73 -31.51
C LYS A 26 -21.30 -43.60 -33.02
N ASP A 27 -22.36 -43.60 -33.82
CA ASP A 27 -22.28 -43.58 -35.28
C ASP A 27 -21.73 -42.24 -35.77
N GLY A 28 -22.10 -41.13 -35.11
CA GLY A 28 -21.50 -39.81 -35.33
C GLY A 28 -20.00 -39.79 -35.06
N ALA A 29 -19.54 -40.38 -33.96
CA ALA A 29 -18.12 -40.48 -33.63
C ALA A 29 -17.32 -41.33 -34.64
N GLU A 30 -17.88 -42.46 -35.10
CA GLU A 30 -17.26 -43.29 -36.16
C GLU A 30 -17.16 -42.53 -37.48
N HIS A 31 -18.18 -41.75 -37.84
CA HIS A 31 -18.15 -40.91 -39.03
C HIS A 31 -17.12 -39.76 -38.91
N ALA A 32 -17.04 -39.12 -37.74
CA ALA A 32 -16.06 -38.08 -37.46
C ALA A 32 -14.62 -38.60 -37.52
N ILE A 33 -14.35 -39.86 -37.12
CA ILE A 33 -13.02 -40.49 -37.28
C ILE A 33 -12.64 -40.59 -38.76
N LEU A 34 -13.55 -41.00 -39.63
CA LEU A 34 -13.28 -41.10 -41.06
C LEU A 34 -12.98 -39.73 -41.67
N LYS A 35 -13.76 -38.71 -41.29
CA LYS A 35 -13.52 -37.32 -41.70
C LYS A 35 -12.19 -36.77 -41.16
N LEU A 36 -11.87 -37.03 -39.90
CA LEU A 36 -10.64 -36.55 -39.27
C LEU A 36 -9.39 -37.05 -40.01
N ARG A 37 -9.41 -38.28 -40.54
CA ARG A 37 -8.32 -38.85 -41.34
C ARG A 37 -8.10 -38.16 -42.68
N THR A 38 -9.10 -37.42 -43.18
CA THR A 38 -8.96 -36.64 -44.42
C THR A 38 -8.43 -35.22 -44.17
N LEU A 39 -8.37 -34.77 -42.91
CA LEU A 39 -7.92 -33.43 -42.54
C LEU A 39 -6.45 -33.46 -42.09
N SER A 40 -5.72 -32.40 -42.38
CA SER A 40 -4.28 -32.30 -42.10
C SER A 40 -3.93 -31.23 -41.07
N SER A 41 -4.82 -30.25 -40.85
CA SER A 41 -4.56 -29.08 -40.00
C SER A 41 -5.72 -28.74 -39.05
N PRO A 42 -5.44 -28.12 -37.88
CA PRO A 42 -6.49 -27.59 -36.99
C PRO A 42 -7.41 -26.57 -37.67
N SER A 43 -6.87 -25.77 -38.58
CA SER A 43 -7.66 -24.83 -39.39
C SER A 43 -8.69 -25.54 -40.26
N GLU A 44 -8.37 -26.68 -40.87
CA GLU A 44 -9.35 -27.47 -41.64
C GLU A 44 -10.46 -28.04 -40.76
N ILE A 45 -10.15 -28.38 -39.49
CA ILE A 45 -11.17 -28.79 -38.52
C ILE A 45 -12.10 -27.62 -38.19
N ALA A 46 -11.56 -26.42 -38.01
CA ALA A 46 -12.38 -25.23 -37.71
C ALA A 46 -13.42 -24.92 -38.81
N HIS A 47 -13.11 -25.23 -40.07
CA HIS A 47 -14.03 -25.08 -41.20
C HIS A 47 -15.04 -26.24 -41.33
N ASN A 48 -14.87 -27.31 -40.55
CA ASN A 48 -15.69 -28.51 -40.61
C ASN A 48 -16.44 -28.71 -39.28
N GLU A 49 -17.64 -28.13 -39.19
CA GLU A 49 -18.45 -28.13 -37.97
C GLU A 49 -18.88 -29.54 -37.53
N ASP A 50 -18.81 -30.56 -38.40
CA ASP A 50 -19.23 -31.92 -38.06
C ASP A 50 -18.43 -32.51 -36.91
N ILE A 51 -17.13 -32.24 -36.83
CA ILE A 51 -16.26 -32.77 -35.76
C ILE A 51 -16.65 -32.16 -34.42
N LEU A 52 -16.85 -30.84 -34.39
CA LEU A 52 -17.30 -30.13 -33.19
C LEU A 52 -18.69 -30.61 -32.74
N ARG A 53 -19.61 -30.76 -33.70
CA ARG A 53 -21.00 -31.15 -33.45
C ARG A 53 -21.11 -32.49 -32.75
N ILE A 54 -20.24 -33.46 -33.03
CA ILE A 54 -20.24 -34.75 -32.33
C ILE A 54 -19.95 -34.60 -30.84
N PHE A 55 -19.01 -33.72 -30.46
CA PHE A 55 -18.71 -33.48 -29.05
C PHE A 55 -19.82 -32.70 -28.35
N LEU A 56 -20.47 -31.77 -29.05
CA LEU A 56 -21.65 -31.07 -28.53
C LEU A 56 -22.83 -32.04 -28.33
N MET A 57 -23.10 -32.92 -29.30
CA MET A 57 -24.11 -33.98 -29.15
C MET A 57 -23.81 -34.92 -27.97
N ALA A 58 -22.53 -35.24 -27.72
CA ALA A 58 -22.15 -36.02 -26.54
C ALA A 58 -22.46 -35.29 -25.23
N CYS A 59 -22.24 -33.97 -25.19
CA CYS A 59 -22.57 -33.11 -24.07
C CYS A 59 -24.10 -32.98 -23.87
N GLU A 60 -24.89 -32.87 -24.94
CA GLU A 60 -26.37 -32.76 -24.89
C GLU A 60 -27.04 -33.94 -24.19
N VAL A 61 -26.42 -35.13 -24.22
CA VAL A 61 -26.92 -36.33 -23.54
C VAL A 61 -26.95 -36.16 -22.00
N ARG A 62 -26.16 -35.23 -21.44
CA ARG A 62 -26.14 -34.87 -20.01
C ARG A 62 -25.88 -36.06 -19.08
N THR A 63 -25.05 -37.01 -19.50
CA THR A 63 -24.50 -38.05 -18.61
C THR A 63 -23.09 -37.70 -18.21
N VAL A 64 -22.74 -37.93 -16.94
CA VAL A 64 -21.43 -37.54 -16.36
C VAL A 64 -20.26 -37.96 -17.25
N LYS A 65 -20.19 -39.22 -17.69
CA LYS A 65 -19.07 -39.73 -18.49
C LYS A 65 -18.99 -39.10 -19.88
N LEU A 66 -20.10 -39.01 -20.61
CA LEU A 66 -20.11 -38.43 -21.96
C LEU A 66 -19.83 -36.92 -21.90
N SER A 67 -20.39 -36.22 -20.91
CA SER A 67 -20.11 -34.82 -20.64
C SER A 67 -18.63 -34.58 -20.35
N ILE A 68 -17.98 -35.40 -19.50
CA ILE A 68 -16.54 -35.26 -19.22
C ILE A 68 -15.70 -35.48 -20.49
N ILE A 69 -16.00 -36.52 -21.28
CA ILE A 69 -15.29 -36.79 -22.53
C ILE A 69 -15.51 -35.64 -23.51
N GLY A 70 -16.76 -35.24 -23.75
CA GLY A 70 -17.13 -34.16 -24.67
C GLY A 70 -16.47 -32.84 -24.31
N LEU A 71 -16.59 -32.39 -23.06
CA LEU A 71 -15.95 -31.16 -22.57
C LEU A 71 -14.42 -31.23 -22.68
N SER A 72 -13.80 -32.39 -22.40
CA SER A 72 -12.35 -32.56 -22.57
C SER A 72 -11.91 -32.42 -24.02
N CYS A 73 -12.72 -32.86 -24.97
CA CYS A 73 -12.45 -32.69 -26.39
C CYS A 73 -12.64 -31.24 -26.83
N LEU A 74 -13.71 -30.58 -26.37
CA LEU A 74 -13.93 -29.16 -26.61
C LEU A 74 -12.73 -28.33 -26.15
N GLN A 75 -12.21 -28.58 -24.95
CA GLN A 75 -11.00 -27.92 -24.45
C GLN A 75 -9.82 -28.06 -25.40
N LYS A 76 -9.55 -29.28 -25.88
CA LYS A 76 -8.44 -29.53 -26.82
C LYS A 76 -8.67 -28.83 -28.16
N LEU A 77 -9.89 -28.84 -28.69
CA LEU A 77 -10.23 -28.13 -29.93
C LEU A 77 -9.98 -26.63 -29.77
N ILE A 78 -10.43 -26.03 -28.66
CA ILE A 78 -10.28 -24.59 -28.39
C ILE A 78 -8.79 -24.23 -28.20
N SER A 79 -8.03 -25.00 -27.41
CA SER A 79 -6.59 -24.75 -27.18
C SER A 79 -5.74 -24.84 -28.45
N HIS A 80 -6.22 -25.53 -29.49
CA HIS A 80 -5.52 -25.68 -30.77
C HIS A 80 -6.09 -24.79 -31.88
N ASP A 81 -6.91 -23.80 -31.56
CA ASP A 81 -7.56 -22.90 -32.52
C ASP A 81 -8.36 -23.67 -33.60
N ALA A 82 -8.95 -24.83 -33.23
CA ALA A 82 -9.67 -25.73 -34.13
C ALA A 82 -11.20 -25.55 -34.08
N VAL A 83 -11.67 -24.39 -33.61
CA VAL A 83 -13.10 -24.05 -33.45
C VAL A 83 -13.38 -22.73 -34.16
N SER A 84 -14.44 -22.68 -34.97
CA SER A 84 -14.92 -21.44 -35.58
C SER A 84 -15.54 -20.50 -34.53
N PRO A 85 -15.30 -19.17 -34.60
CA PRO A 85 -15.96 -18.18 -33.74
C PRO A 85 -17.50 -18.26 -33.76
N SER A 86 -18.09 -18.71 -34.88
CA SER A 86 -19.55 -18.90 -35.00
C SER A 86 -20.13 -19.87 -33.97
N ALA A 87 -19.33 -20.84 -33.52
CA ALA A 87 -19.79 -21.89 -32.60
C ALA A 87 -19.73 -21.48 -31.12
N LEU A 88 -19.17 -20.30 -30.79
CA LEU A 88 -19.00 -19.86 -29.41
C LEU A 88 -20.34 -19.84 -28.65
N SER A 89 -21.41 -19.33 -29.26
CA SER A 89 -22.72 -19.25 -28.60
C SER A 89 -23.29 -20.64 -28.25
N GLU A 90 -23.07 -21.63 -29.11
CA GLU A 90 -23.54 -23.01 -28.89
C GLU A 90 -22.73 -23.71 -27.79
N ILE A 91 -21.41 -23.47 -27.79
CA ILE A 91 -20.51 -23.96 -26.73
C ILE A 91 -20.90 -23.35 -25.37
N LEU A 92 -21.12 -22.04 -25.31
CA LEU A 92 -21.51 -21.35 -24.07
C LEU A 92 -22.88 -21.83 -23.56
N SER A 93 -23.85 -22.05 -24.45
CA SER A 93 -25.15 -22.65 -24.08
C SER A 93 -24.96 -24.03 -23.46
N THR A 94 -24.11 -24.86 -24.08
CA THR A 94 -23.77 -26.19 -23.58
C THR A 94 -23.10 -26.11 -22.20
N LEU A 95 -22.14 -25.22 -22.01
CA LEU A 95 -21.46 -25.03 -20.72
C LEU A 95 -22.41 -24.54 -19.63
N LYS A 96 -23.33 -23.64 -19.96
CA LYS A 96 -24.39 -23.19 -19.05
C LYS A 96 -25.26 -24.36 -18.57
N ASP A 97 -25.64 -25.24 -19.49
CA ASP A 97 -26.41 -26.45 -19.19
C ASP A 97 -25.65 -27.44 -18.29
N HIS A 98 -24.33 -27.52 -18.46
CA HIS A 98 -23.46 -28.39 -17.65
C HIS A 98 -23.15 -27.82 -16.27
N ALA A 99 -23.14 -26.49 -16.13
CA ALA A 99 -23.01 -25.83 -14.83
C ALA A 99 -24.17 -26.14 -13.88
N GLU A 100 -25.34 -26.54 -14.40
CA GLU A 100 -26.49 -26.96 -13.61
C GLU A 100 -26.44 -28.43 -13.16
N MET A 101 -25.52 -29.23 -13.71
CA MET A 101 -25.35 -30.62 -13.29
C MET A 101 -24.78 -30.70 -11.88
N ALA A 102 -25.19 -31.71 -11.10
CA ALA A 102 -24.75 -31.88 -9.71
C ALA A 102 -23.36 -32.52 -9.57
N ASP A 103 -22.80 -33.08 -10.66
CA ASP A 103 -21.52 -33.76 -10.63
C ASP A 103 -20.35 -32.78 -10.58
N GLU A 104 -19.52 -32.89 -9.54
CA GLU A 104 -18.35 -32.05 -9.33
C GLU A 104 -17.36 -32.10 -10.51
N GLY A 105 -17.14 -33.28 -11.08
CA GLY A 105 -16.21 -33.47 -12.21
C GLY A 105 -16.66 -32.69 -13.45
N VAL A 106 -17.97 -32.73 -13.76
CA VAL A 106 -18.57 -31.94 -14.84
C VAL A 106 -18.48 -30.45 -14.57
N GLN A 107 -18.79 -30.00 -13.35
CA GLN A 107 -18.73 -28.58 -12.98
C GLN A 107 -17.30 -28.03 -13.09
N LEU A 108 -16.29 -28.75 -12.58
CA LEU A 108 -14.88 -28.37 -12.71
C LEU A 108 -14.44 -28.34 -14.17
N LYS A 109 -14.86 -29.32 -14.98
CA LYS A 109 -14.55 -29.34 -16.42
C LYS A 109 -15.22 -28.19 -17.16
N THR A 110 -16.42 -27.79 -16.75
CA THR A 110 -17.13 -26.61 -17.26
C THR A 110 -16.30 -25.35 -17.01
N LEU A 111 -15.86 -25.12 -15.77
CA LEU A 111 -15.02 -23.97 -15.40
C LEU A 111 -13.68 -23.96 -16.14
N GLN A 112 -13.02 -25.11 -16.27
CA GLN A 112 -11.79 -25.24 -17.04
C GLN A 112 -12.00 -24.87 -18.51
N THR A 113 -13.12 -25.30 -19.11
CA THR A 113 -13.45 -24.96 -20.50
C THR A 113 -13.71 -23.46 -20.64
N THR A 114 -14.48 -22.86 -19.73
CA THR A 114 -14.70 -21.41 -19.69
C THR A 114 -13.38 -20.64 -19.56
N SER A 115 -12.47 -21.08 -18.68
CA SER A 115 -11.14 -20.47 -18.52
C SER A 115 -10.32 -20.52 -19.82
N ILE A 116 -10.32 -21.66 -20.52
CA ILE A 116 -9.63 -21.83 -21.81
C ILE A 116 -10.23 -20.92 -22.88
N ILE A 117 -11.56 -20.75 -22.91
CA ILE A 117 -12.22 -19.83 -23.85
C ILE A 117 -11.64 -18.42 -23.71
N PHE A 118 -11.57 -17.89 -22.48
CA PHE A 118 -11.01 -16.55 -22.21
C PHE A 118 -9.53 -16.40 -22.59
N GLN A 119 -8.75 -17.48 -22.55
CA GLN A 119 -7.31 -17.45 -22.89
C GLN A 119 -7.02 -17.71 -24.37
N SER A 120 -8.03 -18.12 -25.14
CA SER A 120 -7.91 -18.53 -26.55
C SER A 120 -8.37 -17.44 -27.52
N ARG A 121 -8.22 -17.67 -28.82
CA ARG A 121 -8.83 -16.81 -29.85
C ARG A 121 -10.36 -16.80 -29.82
N LEU A 122 -10.97 -17.80 -29.19
CA LEU A 122 -12.43 -17.90 -29.03
C LEU A 122 -12.96 -17.02 -27.88
N HIS A 123 -12.14 -16.12 -27.33
CA HIS A 123 -12.57 -15.19 -26.29
C HIS A 123 -13.83 -14.41 -26.71
N PRO A 124 -14.77 -14.13 -25.78
CA PRO A 124 -15.99 -13.42 -26.12
C PRO A 124 -15.72 -11.96 -26.51
N GLU A 125 -16.22 -11.54 -27.68
CA GLU A 125 -16.08 -10.15 -28.16
C GLU A 125 -17.39 -9.35 -28.08
N ASN A 126 -18.53 -10.02 -27.91
CA ASN A 126 -19.85 -9.39 -27.87
C ASN A 126 -20.44 -9.43 -26.45
N GLU A 127 -21.36 -8.48 -26.18
CA GLU A 127 -22.01 -8.33 -24.87
C GLU A 127 -22.70 -9.60 -24.38
N ASP A 128 -23.46 -10.27 -25.26
CA ASP A 128 -24.22 -11.47 -24.90
C ASP A 128 -23.29 -12.65 -24.58
N THR A 129 -22.29 -12.90 -25.41
CA THR A 129 -21.33 -14.00 -25.21
C THR A 129 -20.46 -13.77 -23.97
N MET A 130 -20.06 -12.53 -23.71
CA MET A 130 -19.26 -12.15 -22.55
C MET A 130 -20.07 -12.32 -21.25
N SER A 131 -21.29 -11.81 -21.22
CA SER A 131 -22.21 -11.98 -20.08
C SER A 131 -22.50 -13.46 -19.80
N GLN A 132 -22.74 -14.27 -20.85
CA GLN A 132 -22.95 -15.71 -20.68
C GLN A 132 -21.73 -16.42 -20.11
N ALA A 133 -20.52 -16.15 -20.63
CA ALA A 133 -19.28 -16.77 -20.16
C ALA A 133 -19.00 -16.44 -18.68
N LEU A 134 -19.11 -15.16 -18.30
CA LEU A 134 -18.95 -14.72 -16.92
C LEU A 134 -20.06 -15.26 -16.00
N GLY A 135 -21.30 -15.31 -16.50
CA GLY A 135 -22.46 -15.82 -15.78
C GLY A 135 -22.36 -17.29 -15.41
N ILE A 136 -21.65 -18.11 -16.21
CA ILE A 136 -21.35 -19.51 -15.86
C ILE A 136 -20.51 -19.59 -14.57
N CYS A 137 -19.46 -18.77 -14.47
CA CYS A 137 -18.61 -18.73 -13.28
C CYS A 137 -19.38 -18.24 -12.06
N LEU A 138 -20.12 -17.15 -12.18
CA LEU A 138 -20.90 -16.57 -11.08
C LEU A 138 -21.98 -17.54 -10.58
N ARG A 139 -22.67 -18.24 -11.49
CA ARG A 139 -23.66 -19.26 -11.13
C ARG A 139 -23.06 -20.38 -10.29
N LEU A 140 -21.90 -20.93 -10.69
CA LEU A 140 -21.23 -21.99 -9.94
C LEU A 140 -20.67 -21.50 -8.61
N LEU A 141 -20.27 -20.23 -8.53
CA LEU A 141 -19.82 -19.56 -7.32
C LEU A 141 -20.96 -19.33 -6.32
N GLU A 142 -22.16 -19.01 -6.79
CA GLU A 142 -23.33 -18.73 -5.93
C GLU A 142 -24.09 -20.00 -5.53
N ASN A 143 -23.97 -21.06 -6.33
CA ASN A 143 -24.68 -22.31 -6.07
C ASN A 143 -24.19 -22.97 -4.77
N THR A 144 -25.04 -22.93 -3.74
CA THR A 144 -24.76 -23.54 -2.42
C THR A 144 -24.69 -25.07 -2.47
N ARG A 145 -25.15 -25.70 -3.55
CA ARG A 145 -25.04 -27.14 -3.77
C ARG A 145 -23.69 -27.55 -4.36
N SER A 146 -22.94 -26.60 -4.92
CA SER A 146 -21.59 -26.85 -5.42
C SER A 146 -20.63 -27.09 -4.25
N SER A 147 -19.66 -27.98 -4.43
CA SER A 147 -18.59 -28.19 -3.46
C SER A 147 -17.73 -26.93 -3.29
N ASP A 148 -17.02 -26.82 -2.16
CA ASP A 148 -16.08 -25.72 -1.93
C ASP A 148 -14.97 -25.67 -2.98
N SER A 149 -14.53 -26.84 -3.46
CA SER A 149 -13.57 -26.94 -4.58
C SER A 149 -14.08 -26.26 -5.84
N VAL A 150 -15.34 -26.49 -6.21
CA VAL A 150 -15.99 -25.87 -7.38
C VAL A 150 -16.17 -24.38 -7.16
N ARG A 151 -16.68 -23.96 -6.00
CA ARG A 151 -16.89 -22.54 -5.67
C ARG A 151 -15.57 -21.76 -5.70
N ASN A 152 -14.50 -22.29 -5.10
CA ASN A 152 -13.18 -21.66 -5.12
C ASN A 152 -12.58 -21.61 -6.53
N THR A 153 -12.76 -22.67 -7.32
CA THR A 153 -12.32 -22.70 -8.73
C THR A 153 -13.10 -21.70 -9.56
N ALA A 154 -14.40 -21.53 -9.32
CA ALA A 154 -15.26 -20.56 -9.99
C ALA A 154 -14.82 -19.13 -9.67
N ALA A 155 -14.54 -18.84 -8.40
CA ALA A 155 -14.01 -17.56 -7.96
C ALA A 155 -12.66 -17.24 -8.62
N ALA A 156 -11.73 -18.20 -8.68
CA ALA A 156 -10.43 -18.04 -9.34
C ALA A 156 -10.58 -17.81 -10.85
N THR A 157 -11.44 -18.60 -11.51
CA THR A 157 -11.72 -18.47 -12.94
C THR A 157 -12.31 -17.11 -13.27
N PHE A 158 -13.25 -16.63 -12.45
CA PHE A 158 -13.86 -15.30 -12.65
C PHE A 158 -12.83 -14.18 -12.48
N ARG A 159 -11.98 -14.22 -11.44
CA ARG A 159 -10.89 -13.23 -11.26
C ARG A 159 -9.94 -13.23 -12.45
N GLN A 160 -9.58 -14.40 -12.97
CA GLN A 160 -8.72 -14.51 -14.16
C GLN A 160 -9.41 -13.95 -15.41
N ALA A 161 -10.69 -14.24 -15.61
CA ALA A 161 -11.46 -13.69 -16.72
C ALA A 161 -11.52 -12.16 -16.67
N VAL A 162 -11.77 -11.58 -15.49
CA VAL A 162 -11.74 -10.12 -15.28
C VAL A 162 -10.35 -9.56 -15.65
N ALA A 163 -9.27 -10.19 -15.20
CA ALA A 163 -7.92 -9.74 -15.55
C ALA A 163 -7.68 -9.76 -17.07
N LEU A 164 -8.06 -10.84 -17.75
CA LEU A 164 -7.93 -10.95 -19.20
C LEU A 164 -8.77 -9.88 -19.92
N ILE A 165 -10.00 -9.63 -19.49
CA ILE A 165 -10.87 -8.58 -20.06
C ILE A 165 -10.18 -7.21 -19.97
N PHE A 166 -9.60 -6.86 -18.82
CA PHE A 166 -8.90 -5.59 -18.67
C PHE A 166 -7.55 -5.53 -19.40
N ASP A 167 -6.82 -6.65 -19.51
CA ASP A 167 -5.63 -6.76 -20.37
C ASP A 167 -6.00 -6.52 -21.86
N HIS A 168 -7.17 -7.01 -22.30
CA HIS A 168 -7.70 -6.72 -23.63
C HIS A 168 -8.14 -5.26 -23.78
N VAL A 169 -8.74 -4.64 -22.75
CA VAL A 169 -9.07 -3.20 -22.77
C VAL A 169 -7.81 -2.36 -22.95
N VAL A 170 -6.75 -2.65 -22.18
CA VAL A 170 -5.45 -1.96 -22.29
C VAL A 170 -4.89 -2.07 -23.72
N SER A 171 -4.95 -3.28 -24.29
CA SER A 171 -4.47 -3.55 -25.64
C SER A 171 -5.31 -2.84 -26.72
N ALA A 172 -6.64 -2.95 -26.64
CA ALA A 172 -7.57 -2.37 -27.62
C ALA A 172 -7.58 -0.84 -27.59
N GLU A 173 -7.36 -0.24 -26.42
CA GLU A 173 -7.30 1.21 -26.24
C GLU A 173 -5.90 1.80 -26.47
N SER A 174 -4.90 0.96 -26.81
CA SER A 174 -3.50 1.35 -26.99
C SER A 174 -2.88 2.05 -25.78
N LEU A 175 -3.21 1.57 -24.58
CA LEU A 175 -2.72 2.10 -23.30
C LEU A 175 -1.36 1.49 -22.94
N PRO A 176 -0.52 2.19 -22.14
CA PRO A 176 0.77 1.66 -21.71
C PRO A 176 0.58 0.34 -20.96
N ALA A 177 1.35 -0.67 -21.38
CA ALA A 177 1.34 -2.00 -20.79
C ALA A 177 2.15 -1.98 -19.49
N GLY A 178 1.49 -1.68 -18.38
CA GLY A 178 2.07 -1.74 -17.04
C GLY A 178 1.00 -2.07 -16.02
N LYS A 179 1.01 -3.31 -15.49
CA LYS A 179 0.31 -3.60 -14.24
C LYS A 179 1.10 -2.88 -13.16
N PHE A 180 0.60 -1.73 -12.70
CA PHE A 180 1.22 -0.99 -11.62
C PHE A 180 1.13 -1.86 -10.36
N GLY A 181 2.19 -2.61 -10.08
CA GLY A 181 2.27 -3.59 -9.00
C GLY A 181 2.35 -2.96 -7.60
N PHE A 182 1.46 -2.02 -7.29
CA PHE A 182 1.30 -1.42 -5.96
C PHE A 182 0.28 -2.17 -5.11
N GLY A 183 -0.40 -3.20 -5.65
CA GLY A 183 -1.43 -3.99 -4.95
C GLY A 183 -0.90 -4.91 -3.83
N GLY A 184 0.42 -5.07 -3.72
CA GLY A 184 1.05 -5.67 -2.54
C GLY A 184 1.46 -4.58 -1.56
N GLN A 185 1.23 -4.78 -0.26
CA GLN A 185 1.95 -4.01 0.76
C GLN A 185 3.43 -4.05 0.39
N LEU A 186 4.03 -2.89 0.11
CA LEU A 186 5.44 -2.82 -0.26
C LEU A 186 6.22 -3.49 0.88
N PRO A 187 7.02 -4.55 0.62
CA PRO A 187 7.64 -5.31 1.70
C PRO A 187 8.50 -4.37 2.55
N ARG A 188 8.20 -4.28 3.85
CA ARG A 188 8.81 -3.30 4.75
C ARG A 188 10.33 -3.50 4.77
N THR A 189 11.10 -2.43 4.60
CA THR A 189 12.56 -2.46 4.77
C THR A 189 12.92 -2.34 6.25
N THR A 190 14.19 -2.60 6.57
CA THR A 190 14.71 -2.56 7.95
C THR A 190 14.77 -1.15 8.55
N SER A 191 14.54 -0.08 7.77
CA SER A 191 14.57 1.31 8.23
C SER A 191 13.53 2.18 7.51
N VAL A 192 13.09 3.28 8.14
CA VAL A 192 12.11 4.19 7.49
C VAL A 192 12.74 4.87 6.28
N THR A 193 14.01 5.26 6.36
CA THR A 193 14.77 5.82 5.22
C THR A 193 14.83 4.86 4.04
N GLY A 194 14.99 3.55 4.29
CA GLY A 194 14.96 2.53 3.23
C GLY A 194 13.62 2.44 2.51
N ASP A 195 12.51 2.59 3.25
CA ASP A 195 11.16 2.60 2.67
C ASP A 195 10.94 3.83 1.78
N VAL A 196 11.36 5.02 2.24
CA VAL A 196 11.28 6.26 1.46
C VAL A 196 12.10 6.16 0.18
N ASN A 197 13.37 5.75 0.29
CA ASN A 197 14.28 5.60 -0.86
C ASN A 197 13.74 4.59 -1.89
N ARG A 198 13.14 3.48 -1.44
CA ARG A 198 12.50 2.53 -2.34
C ARG A 198 11.32 3.17 -3.07
N SER A 199 10.47 3.91 -2.36
CA SER A 199 9.31 4.57 -2.96
C SER A 199 9.69 5.51 -4.11
N ILE A 200 10.84 6.18 -3.99
CA ILE A 200 11.35 7.12 -4.99
C ILE A 200 11.86 6.40 -6.23
N ASN A 201 12.56 5.28 -6.06
CA ASN A 201 13.01 4.47 -7.19
C ASN A 201 11.82 3.93 -8.01
N LEU A 202 10.72 3.59 -7.35
CA LEU A 202 9.46 3.21 -8.00
C LEU A 202 8.80 4.39 -8.71
N SER A 203 8.73 5.58 -8.08
CA SER A 203 8.13 6.77 -8.71
C SER A 203 8.84 7.23 -9.96
N ASN A 204 10.16 7.15 -10.00
CA ASN A 204 10.97 7.56 -11.15
C ASN A 204 10.68 6.67 -12.39
N SER A 205 10.34 5.39 -12.18
CA SER A 205 9.93 4.49 -13.27
C SER A 205 8.58 4.90 -13.90
N LEU A 206 7.65 5.40 -13.09
CA LEU A 206 6.33 5.85 -13.56
C LEU A 206 6.42 7.16 -14.34
N ASP A 207 7.26 8.10 -13.89
CA ASP A 207 7.36 9.41 -14.55
C ASP A 207 8.12 9.31 -15.89
N TYR A 208 9.06 8.36 -16.02
CA TYR A 208 9.71 8.08 -17.31
C TYR A 208 8.76 7.49 -18.37
N GLU A 209 7.76 6.70 -17.98
CA GLU A 209 6.73 6.21 -18.92
C GLU A 209 5.74 7.32 -19.34
N ILE A 210 5.48 8.29 -18.47
CA ILE A 210 4.51 9.37 -18.69
C ILE A 210 5.12 10.56 -19.47
N VAL A 211 6.41 10.87 -19.29
CA VAL A 211 7.06 12.05 -19.90
C VAL A 211 7.41 11.87 -21.39
N SER A 212 7.31 10.65 -21.95
CA SER A 212 7.51 10.44 -23.39
C SER A 212 6.34 10.89 -24.29
N GLY A 213 5.25 11.40 -23.71
CA GLY A 213 4.13 11.98 -24.44
C GLY A 213 3.52 13.16 -23.69
N SER A 214 3.02 14.15 -24.44
CA SER A 214 2.17 15.25 -23.97
C SER A 214 1.13 14.82 -22.93
N PRO A 215 0.66 15.72 -22.03
CA PRO A 215 -0.27 15.36 -20.95
C PRO A 215 -1.45 14.57 -21.53
N PRO A 216 -1.87 13.45 -20.90
CA PRO A 216 -2.87 12.57 -21.48
C PRO A 216 -4.17 13.35 -21.58
N VAL A 217 -4.52 13.76 -22.80
CA VAL A 217 -5.84 14.29 -23.11
C VAL A 217 -6.81 13.16 -22.83
N MET A 218 -7.68 13.34 -21.84
CA MET A 218 -8.68 12.32 -21.50
C MET A 218 -9.50 11.99 -22.75
N ARG A 219 -9.59 10.70 -23.08
CA ARG A 219 -10.31 10.21 -24.25
C ARG A 219 -11.75 9.90 -23.87
N GLU A 220 -12.69 10.43 -24.64
CA GLU A 220 -14.14 10.18 -24.43
C GLU A 220 -14.62 8.89 -25.11
N ASN A 221 -14.07 8.58 -26.29
CA ASN A 221 -14.50 7.43 -27.09
C ASN A 221 -13.86 6.12 -26.59
N LEU A 222 -14.66 5.06 -26.57
CA LEU A 222 -14.25 3.70 -26.26
C LEU A 222 -14.46 2.79 -27.47
N SER A 223 -13.52 1.87 -27.68
CA SER A 223 -13.71 0.65 -28.49
C SER A 223 -14.83 -0.22 -27.93
N GLU A 224 -15.32 -1.18 -28.70
CA GLU A 224 -16.31 -2.15 -28.20
C GLU A 224 -15.78 -2.95 -27.00
N THR A 225 -14.50 -3.34 -27.01
CA THR A 225 -13.81 -3.97 -25.87
C THR A 225 -13.78 -3.06 -24.64
N GLY A 226 -13.48 -1.77 -24.84
CA GLY A 226 -13.53 -0.75 -23.79
C GLY A 226 -14.92 -0.59 -23.17
N LYS A 227 -15.98 -0.65 -23.98
CA LYS A 227 -17.38 -0.61 -23.49
C LYS A 227 -17.73 -1.85 -22.67
N LEU A 228 -17.26 -3.04 -23.07
CA LEU A 228 -17.47 -4.28 -22.31
C LEU A 228 -16.80 -4.21 -20.93
N GLY A 229 -15.55 -3.76 -20.88
CA GLY A 229 -14.84 -3.58 -19.62
C GLY A 229 -15.52 -2.55 -18.69
N LEU A 230 -16.08 -1.47 -19.25
CA LEU A 230 -16.81 -0.48 -18.48
C LEU A 230 -18.10 -1.05 -17.89
N ARG A 231 -18.89 -1.79 -18.67
CA ARG A 231 -20.11 -2.46 -18.16
C ARG A 231 -19.82 -3.45 -17.05
N LEU A 232 -18.75 -4.23 -17.20
CA LEU A 232 -18.28 -5.14 -16.15
C LEU A 232 -17.95 -4.37 -14.87
N LEU A 233 -17.25 -3.24 -14.98
CA LEU A 233 -16.92 -2.38 -13.84
C LEU A 233 -18.18 -1.84 -13.14
N GLU A 234 -19.17 -1.37 -13.89
CA GLU A 234 -20.42 -0.82 -13.37
C GLU A 234 -21.27 -1.88 -12.65
N ASP A 235 -21.40 -3.07 -13.22
CA ASP A 235 -22.09 -4.20 -12.58
C ASP A 235 -21.37 -4.66 -11.31
N LEU A 236 -20.02 -4.76 -11.33
CA LEU A 236 -19.23 -5.07 -10.14
C LEU A 236 -19.38 -4.01 -9.06
N THR A 237 -19.42 -2.73 -9.44
CA THR A 237 -19.66 -1.60 -8.52
C THR A 237 -21.05 -1.69 -7.88
N SER A 238 -22.06 -2.02 -8.67
CA SER A 238 -23.43 -2.22 -8.19
C SER A 238 -23.53 -3.40 -7.22
N LEU A 239 -22.87 -4.52 -7.50
CA LEU A 239 -22.81 -5.68 -6.60
C LEU A 239 -22.07 -5.37 -5.30
N ALA A 240 -20.94 -4.65 -5.35
CA ALA A 240 -20.22 -4.22 -4.15
C ALA A 240 -21.04 -3.25 -3.28
N ALA A 241 -21.91 -2.46 -3.90
CA ALA A 241 -22.90 -1.61 -3.22
C ALA A 241 -24.07 -2.39 -2.58
N GLY A 242 -24.18 -3.70 -2.81
CA GLY A 242 -25.30 -4.53 -2.36
C GLY A 242 -26.53 -4.46 -3.27
N GLY A 243 -26.38 -3.92 -4.48
CA GLY A 243 -27.39 -3.96 -5.53
C GLY A 243 -27.27 -5.20 -6.43
N SER A 244 -27.94 -5.15 -7.59
CA SER A 244 -27.90 -6.21 -8.60
C SER A 244 -27.10 -5.81 -9.83
N ALA A 245 -26.47 -6.78 -10.49
CA ALA A 245 -25.81 -6.62 -11.78
C ALA A 245 -26.78 -6.92 -12.93
N ASN A 246 -27.09 -5.90 -13.73
CA ASN A 246 -28.11 -5.99 -14.77
C ASN A 246 -27.59 -6.74 -16.01
N TRP A 247 -26.35 -6.47 -16.41
CA TRP A 247 -25.75 -7.07 -17.60
C TRP A 247 -25.30 -8.51 -17.33
N LEU A 248 -24.73 -8.79 -16.17
CA LEU A 248 -24.36 -10.15 -15.72
C LEU A 248 -25.59 -10.99 -15.30
N ARG A 249 -26.75 -10.34 -15.10
CA ARG A 249 -28.02 -10.98 -14.67
C ARG A 249 -27.90 -11.71 -13.33
N VAL A 250 -27.20 -11.08 -12.38
CA VAL A 250 -26.93 -11.61 -11.05
C VAL A 250 -27.49 -10.67 -9.99
N SER A 251 -28.26 -11.20 -9.05
CA SER A 251 -28.90 -10.42 -7.99
C SER A 251 -28.30 -10.61 -6.60
N ILE A 252 -27.52 -11.67 -6.35
CA ILE A 252 -27.04 -12.02 -5.01
C ILE A 252 -25.60 -12.53 -5.09
N LEU A 253 -24.63 -11.61 -5.05
CA LEU A 253 -23.21 -11.93 -4.90
C LEU A 253 -22.68 -11.38 -3.56
N GLN A 254 -21.71 -12.05 -2.95
CA GLN A 254 -21.05 -11.54 -1.75
C GLN A 254 -20.37 -10.20 -2.05
N ARG A 255 -20.76 -9.14 -1.35
CA ARG A 255 -20.20 -7.78 -1.52
C ARG A 255 -18.68 -7.75 -1.39
N THR A 256 -18.15 -8.54 -0.45
CA THR A 256 -16.71 -8.71 -0.20
C THR A 256 -15.97 -9.22 -1.44
N PHE A 257 -16.55 -10.18 -2.17
CA PHE A 257 -15.96 -10.70 -3.41
C PHE A 257 -15.99 -9.68 -4.55
N ALA A 258 -17.09 -8.94 -4.73
CA ALA A 258 -17.17 -7.89 -5.74
C ALA A 258 -16.17 -6.75 -5.46
N LEU A 259 -16.07 -6.32 -4.19
CA LEU A 259 -15.13 -5.27 -3.79
C LEU A 259 -13.65 -5.70 -3.92
N ASP A 260 -13.33 -6.96 -3.63
CA ASP A 260 -12.00 -7.55 -3.85
C ASP A 260 -11.58 -7.42 -5.33
N ILE A 261 -12.51 -7.68 -6.26
CA ILE A 261 -12.25 -7.55 -7.69
C ILE A 261 -12.13 -6.08 -8.11
N LEU A 262 -12.96 -5.18 -7.57
CA LEU A 262 -12.82 -3.75 -7.82
C LEU A 262 -11.47 -3.23 -7.33
N GLU A 263 -11.02 -3.63 -6.14
CA GLU A 263 -9.71 -3.26 -5.60
C GLU A 263 -8.57 -3.75 -6.51
N PHE A 264 -8.67 -4.99 -7.00
CA PHE A 264 -7.74 -5.55 -7.97
C PHE A 264 -7.71 -4.71 -9.26
N ILE A 265 -8.87 -4.34 -9.80
CA ILE A 265 -8.95 -3.55 -11.03
C ILE A 265 -8.31 -2.16 -10.82
N LEU A 266 -8.67 -1.49 -9.72
CA LEU A 266 -8.22 -0.15 -9.38
C LEU A 266 -6.72 -0.07 -9.13
N SER A 267 -6.14 -1.12 -8.55
CA SER A 267 -4.70 -1.17 -8.25
C SER A 267 -3.86 -1.53 -9.48
N ASN A 268 -4.36 -2.36 -10.40
CA ASN A 268 -3.56 -2.89 -11.51
C ASN A 268 -3.76 -2.16 -12.85
N TYR A 269 -4.94 -1.58 -13.11
CA TYR A 269 -5.26 -0.97 -14.42
C TYR A 269 -5.36 0.56 -14.36
N VAL A 270 -4.44 1.21 -13.64
CA VAL A 270 -4.43 2.67 -13.39
C VAL A 270 -4.49 3.50 -14.68
N ALA A 271 -3.80 3.05 -15.75
CA ALA A 271 -3.79 3.73 -17.04
C ALA A 271 -5.20 3.86 -17.66
N VAL A 272 -6.08 2.88 -17.43
CA VAL A 272 -7.47 2.89 -17.90
C VAL A 272 -8.22 4.07 -17.28
N PHE A 273 -8.15 4.22 -15.96
CA PHE A 273 -8.83 5.29 -15.23
C PHE A 273 -8.21 6.68 -15.41
N ARG A 274 -6.90 6.77 -15.68
CA ARG A 274 -6.23 8.06 -15.91
C ARG A 274 -6.39 8.57 -17.34
N THR A 275 -6.64 7.70 -18.31
CA THR A 275 -6.67 8.05 -19.74
C THR A 275 -8.08 8.09 -20.31
N LEU A 276 -8.99 7.22 -19.85
CA LEU A 276 -10.34 7.08 -20.41
C LEU A 276 -11.38 7.77 -19.52
N LEU A 277 -12.07 8.78 -20.07
CA LEU A 277 -13.04 9.59 -19.35
C LEU A 277 -14.22 8.77 -18.78
N PRO A 278 -14.84 7.81 -19.49
CA PRO A 278 -15.96 7.05 -18.93
C PRO A 278 -15.57 6.24 -17.69
N TYR A 279 -14.35 5.68 -17.65
CA TYR A 279 -13.82 4.95 -16.49
C TYR A 279 -13.53 5.88 -15.31
N GLU A 280 -12.94 7.05 -15.58
CA GLU A 280 -12.72 8.08 -14.57
C GLU A 280 -14.03 8.57 -13.95
N GLN A 281 -15.07 8.76 -14.77
CA GLN A 281 -16.41 9.12 -14.30
C GLN A 281 -17.05 8.02 -13.47
N ALA A 282 -16.92 6.74 -13.86
CA ALA A 282 -17.40 5.61 -13.06
C ALA A 282 -16.67 5.55 -11.70
N LEU A 283 -15.35 5.73 -11.69
CA LEU A 283 -14.55 5.83 -10.47
C LEU A 283 -15.02 6.98 -9.58
N ARG A 284 -15.17 8.18 -10.14
CA ARG A 284 -15.58 9.38 -9.39
C ARG A 284 -17.00 9.28 -8.83
N ARG A 285 -17.97 8.93 -9.69
CA ARG A 285 -19.41 9.04 -9.35
C ARG A 285 -19.95 7.80 -8.65
N GLN A 286 -19.46 6.62 -8.99
CA GLN A 286 -20.02 5.35 -8.49
C GLN A 286 -19.11 4.74 -7.41
N ILE A 287 -17.85 4.46 -7.74
CA ILE A 287 -16.93 3.76 -6.82
C ILE A 287 -16.59 4.62 -5.61
N CYS A 288 -16.25 5.90 -5.80
CA CYS A 288 -15.96 6.78 -4.67
C CYS A 288 -17.19 6.98 -3.78
N SER A 289 -18.38 7.14 -4.35
CA SER A 289 -19.64 7.25 -3.60
C SER A 289 -19.92 6.00 -2.75
N LEU A 290 -19.73 4.81 -3.32
CA LEU A 290 -19.82 3.53 -2.62
C LEU A 290 -18.86 3.48 -1.43
N LEU A 291 -17.59 3.82 -1.64
CA LEU A 291 -16.56 3.78 -0.60
C LEU A 291 -16.82 4.81 0.49
N MET A 292 -17.25 6.03 0.14
CA MET A 292 -17.61 7.06 1.12
C MET A 292 -18.79 6.62 2.00
N THR A 293 -19.81 6.02 1.39
CA THR A 293 -20.97 5.48 2.11
C THR A 293 -20.56 4.33 3.04
N SER A 294 -19.68 3.44 2.54
CA SER A 294 -19.14 2.30 3.28
C SER A 294 -18.18 2.70 4.40
N LEU A 295 -17.50 3.85 4.31
CA LEU A 295 -16.70 4.41 5.39
C LEU A 295 -17.55 5.15 6.43
N ARG A 296 -18.60 5.85 6.01
CA ARG A 296 -19.43 6.66 6.91
C ARG A 296 -20.30 5.81 7.83
N THR A 297 -20.78 4.68 7.33
CA THR A 297 -21.61 3.71 8.08
C THR A 297 -20.75 3.03 9.15
N ASN A 298 -20.28 3.76 10.16
CA ASN A 298 -19.50 3.24 11.29
C ASN A 298 -20.37 2.51 12.32
N ALA A 299 -21.68 2.53 12.15
CA ALA A 299 -22.66 1.96 13.05
C ALA A 299 -23.34 0.75 12.40
N GLU A 300 -23.23 -0.39 13.07
CA GLU A 300 -24.33 -1.33 13.30
C GLU A 300 -25.36 -1.43 12.17
N LEU A 301 -25.09 -2.29 11.18
CA LEU A 301 -26.15 -2.93 10.44
C LEU A 301 -26.12 -4.41 10.83
N GLU A 302 -26.98 -4.70 11.81
CA GLU A 302 -27.70 -5.95 12.02
C GLU A 302 -26.87 -7.24 12.09
N GLY A 303 -26.71 -7.76 13.32
CA GLY A 303 -26.73 -9.21 13.57
C GLY A 303 -25.47 -10.02 13.27
N GLU A 304 -24.48 -9.46 12.59
CA GLU A 304 -23.16 -10.07 12.43
C GLU A 304 -22.13 -8.95 12.61
N THR A 305 -21.10 -9.19 13.41
CA THR A 305 -19.92 -8.32 13.51
C THR A 305 -19.53 -7.82 12.12
N GLY A 306 -19.77 -6.54 11.81
CA GLY A 306 -19.61 -6.00 10.46
C GLY A 306 -18.29 -6.48 9.86
N GLU A 307 -18.39 -7.34 8.84
CA GLU A 307 -17.34 -8.30 8.48
C GLU A 307 -15.98 -7.59 8.40
N PRO A 308 -15.03 -7.87 9.33
CA PRO A 308 -13.73 -7.20 9.35
C PRO A 308 -13.02 -7.25 8.00
N THR A 309 -13.25 -8.33 7.23
CA THR A 309 -12.76 -8.53 5.86
C THR A 309 -13.26 -7.44 4.90
N PHE A 310 -14.57 -7.17 4.85
CA PHE A 310 -15.14 -6.15 3.98
C PHE A 310 -14.58 -4.76 4.32
N ARG A 311 -14.49 -4.42 5.61
CA ARG A 311 -13.95 -3.12 6.04
C ARG A 311 -12.47 -2.94 5.71
N ARG A 312 -11.67 -4.00 5.85
CA ARG A 312 -10.26 -4.00 5.42
C ARG A 312 -10.15 -3.72 3.92
N LEU A 313 -11.01 -4.32 3.10
CA LEU A 313 -11.05 -4.06 1.66
C LEU A 313 -11.48 -2.62 1.33
N VAL A 314 -12.47 -2.06 2.03
CA VAL A 314 -12.87 -0.64 1.86
C VAL A 314 -11.70 0.29 2.15
N LEU A 315 -11.04 0.11 3.30
CA LEU A 315 -9.89 0.93 3.70
C LEU A 315 -8.71 0.79 2.72
N ARG A 316 -8.41 -0.44 2.27
CA ARG A 316 -7.41 -0.68 1.23
C ARG A 316 -7.77 -0.01 -0.09
N SER A 317 -9.02 -0.12 -0.54
CA SER A 317 -9.49 0.51 -1.79
C SER A 317 -9.35 2.03 -1.73
N VAL A 318 -9.71 2.63 -0.59
CA VAL A 318 -9.54 4.07 -0.35
C VAL A 318 -8.07 4.47 -0.36
N ALA A 319 -7.19 3.66 0.26
CA ALA A 319 -5.76 3.90 0.23
C ALA A 319 -5.18 3.83 -1.20
N HIS A 320 -5.60 2.87 -2.01
CA HIS A 320 -5.23 2.81 -3.43
C HIS A 320 -5.71 4.04 -4.19
N ILE A 321 -6.95 4.50 -3.93
CA ILE A 321 -7.48 5.68 -4.62
C ILE A 321 -6.66 6.92 -4.32
N ILE A 322 -6.32 7.15 -3.05
CA ILE A 322 -5.51 8.31 -2.64
C ILE A 322 -4.12 8.25 -3.28
N ARG A 323 -3.46 7.08 -3.31
CA ARG A 323 -2.12 6.93 -3.91
C ARG A 323 -2.13 7.09 -5.43
N LEU A 324 -3.11 6.49 -6.10
CA LEU A 324 -3.09 6.30 -7.55
C LEU A 324 -3.90 7.37 -8.31
N TYR A 325 -4.85 8.06 -7.67
CA TYR A 325 -5.77 8.98 -8.36
C TYR A 325 -5.88 10.37 -7.73
N SER A 326 -5.07 10.72 -6.72
CA SER A 326 -5.13 12.03 -6.04
C SER A 326 -4.92 13.25 -6.95
N SER A 327 -4.23 13.11 -8.08
CA SER A 327 -4.09 14.16 -9.09
C SER A 327 -5.36 14.44 -9.87
N SER A 328 -6.26 13.46 -10.00
CA SER A 328 -7.50 13.55 -10.80
C SER A 328 -8.76 13.68 -9.92
N LEU A 329 -8.71 13.18 -8.67
CA LEU A 329 -9.84 13.10 -7.74
C LEU A 329 -9.59 13.91 -6.48
N ILE A 330 -9.26 15.19 -6.62
CA ILE A 330 -8.86 16.08 -5.52
C ILE A 330 -9.98 16.12 -4.44
N THR A 331 -11.21 16.39 -4.84
CA THR A 331 -12.36 16.53 -3.94
C THR A 331 -12.70 15.23 -3.20
N GLU A 332 -12.67 14.09 -3.90
CA GLU A 332 -12.98 12.80 -3.33
C GLU A 332 -11.87 12.37 -2.35
N CYS A 333 -10.61 12.60 -2.72
CA CYS A 333 -9.47 12.31 -1.85
C CYS A 333 -9.47 13.17 -0.58
N GLU A 334 -9.85 14.44 -0.66
CA GLU A 334 -10.02 15.32 0.50
C GLU A 334 -11.03 14.74 1.50
N VAL A 335 -12.20 14.30 0.99
CA VAL A 335 -13.24 13.68 1.80
C VAL A 335 -12.76 12.37 2.42
N PHE A 336 -12.07 11.52 1.65
CA PHE A 336 -11.50 10.27 2.18
C PHE A 336 -10.48 10.53 3.29
N LEU A 337 -9.52 11.43 3.05
CA LEU A 337 -8.50 11.76 4.03
C LEU A 337 -9.13 12.37 5.29
N SER A 338 -10.09 13.26 5.15
CA SER A 338 -10.84 13.82 6.27
C SER A 338 -11.56 12.75 7.09
N MET A 339 -12.18 11.75 6.43
CA MET A 339 -12.80 10.62 7.12
C MET A 339 -11.78 9.71 7.82
N LEU A 340 -10.65 9.40 7.19
CA LEU A 340 -9.56 8.63 7.80
C LEU A 340 -8.98 9.34 9.03
N LEU A 341 -8.74 10.65 8.93
CA LEU A 341 -8.29 11.46 10.06
C LEU A 341 -9.31 11.46 11.19
N LYS A 342 -10.60 11.63 10.88
CA LYS A 342 -11.66 11.55 11.88
C LYS A 342 -11.64 10.23 12.64
N VAL A 343 -11.40 9.11 11.96
CA VAL A 343 -11.33 7.78 12.56
C VAL A 343 -10.22 7.67 13.62
N THR A 344 -9.09 8.37 13.45
CA THR A 344 -8.01 8.37 14.46
C THR A 344 -8.43 8.97 15.80
N PHE A 345 -9.55 9.71 15.84
CA PHE A 345 -10.10 10.34 17.03
C PHE A 345 -11.32 9.62 17.62
N LEU A 346 -11.81 8.57 16.96
CA LEU A 346 -12.98 7.82 17.39
C LEU A 346 -12.59 6.58 18.21
N ASP A 347 -13.48 6.19 19.13
CA ASP A 347 -13.30 5.00 19.95
C ASP A 347 -13.70 3.71 19.18
N LEU A 348 -13.03 3.42 18.05
CA LEU A 348 -13.28 2.25 17.21
C LEU A 348 -12.49 1.00 17.64
N PRO A 349 -12.84 -0.22 17.19
CA PRO A 349 -12.03 -1.41 17.44
C PRO A 349 -10.57 -1.23 17.04
N LEU A 350 -9.67 -1.79 17.85
CA LEU A 350 -8.22 -1.61 17.70
C LEU A 350 -7.71 -1.95 16.29
N TRP A 351 -8.10 -3.08 15.72
CA TRP A 351 -7.68 -3.50 14.37
C TRP A 351 -7.97 -2.42 13.32
N HIS A 352 -9.06 -1.67 13.50
CA HIS A 352 -9.46 -0.61 12.58
C HIS A 352 -8.56 0.61 12.75
N ARG A 353 -8.27 1.01 13.99
CA ARG A 353 -7.34 2.12 14.27
C ARG A 353 -5.95 1.83 13.76
N ILE A 354 -5.43 0.62 14.02
CA ILE A 354 -4.12 0.17 13.52
C ILE A 354 -4.07 0.25 12.00
N LEU A 355 -5.05 -0.32 11.29
CA LEU A 355 -5.07 -0.28 9.83
C LEU A 355 -5.13 1.16 9.28
N VAL A 356 -5.89 2.05 9.91
CA VAL A 356 -5.88 3.48 9.52
C VAL A 356 -4.53 4.12 9.76
N LEU A 357 -3.87 3.84 10.88
CA LEU A 357 -2.51 4.32 11.15
C LEU A 357 -1.48 3.75 10.16
N GLU A 358 -1.60 2.49 9.75
CA GLU A 358 -0.77 1.89 8.70
C GLU A 358 -0.94 2.62 7.37
N ILE A 359 -2.18 2.96 7.00
CA ILE A 359 -2.50 3.71 5.79
C ILE A 359 -1.88 5.11 5.85
N LEU A 360 -2.10 5.85 6.95
CA LEU A 360 -1.55 7.19 7.14
C LEU A 360 -0.02 7.20 7.14
N ARG A 361 0.60 6.28 7.89
CA ARG A 361 2.05 6.05 7.88
C ARG A 361 2.53 5.76 6.46
N GLY A 362 1.81 4.91 5.73
CA GLY A 362 2.17 4.55 4.37
C GLY A 362 2.11 5.74 3.39
N PHE A 363 1.24 6.71 3.60
CA PHE A 363 1.23 7.96 2.81
C PHE A 363 2.43 8.85 3.15
N CYS A 364 2.79 8.95 4.44
CA CYS A 364 3.93 9.74 4.90
C CYS A 364 5.29 9.21 4.44
N VAL A 365 5.41 7.89 4.27
CA VAL A 365 6.66 7.23 3.87
C VAL A 365 6.82 7.13 2.34
N GLU A 366 5.75 7.34 1.58
CA GLU A 366 5.82 7.38 0.12
C GLU A 366 6.00 8.83 -0.36
N ALA A 367 7.24 9.21 -0.68
CA ALA A 367 7.61 10.60 -0.97
C ALA A 367 6.76 11.22 -2.08
N ARG A 368 6.47 10.46 -3.14
CA ARG A 368 5.61 10.90 -4.25
C ARG A 368 4.19 11.21 -3.79
N THR A 369 3.58 10.31 -3.03
CA THR A 369 2.21 10.49 -2.53
C THR A 369 2.16 11.70 -1.61
N LEU A 370 3.09 11.82 -0.65
CA LEU A 370 3.14 12.96 0.26
C LEU A 370 3.33 14.29 -0.49
N ARG A 371 4.22 14.32 -1.50
CA ARG A 371 4.43 15.47 -2.40
C ARG A 371 3.14 15.89 -3.09
N ILE A 372 2.44 14.95 -3.74
CA ILE A 372 1.20 15.23 -4.49
C ILE A 372 0.10 15.72 -3.54
N LEU A 373 -0.06 15.09 -2.38
CA LEU A 373 -1.04 15.51 -1.38
C LEU A 373 -0.78 16.94 -0.89
N PHE A 374 0.47 17.26 -0.53
CA PHE A 374 0.81 18.61 -0.08
C PHE A 374 0.58 19.66 -1.17
N GLN A 375 0.93 19.35 -2.42
CA GLN A 375 0.73 20.24 -3.57
C GLN A 375 -0.77 20.49 -3.85
N ASN A 376 -1.60 19.46 -3.78
CA ASN A 376 -3.02 19.56 -4.09
C ASN A 376 -3.82 20.26 -2.98
N PHE A 377 -3.41 20.09 -1.73
CA PHE A 377 -4.15 20.54 -0.55
C PHE A 377 -3.42 21.70 0.15
N ASP A 378 -2.44 21.40 0.98
CA ASP A 378 -1.80 22.31 1.94
C ASP A 378 -1.08 23.53 1.30
N LEU A 379 -0.65 23.43 0.04
CA LEU A 379 -0.03 24.56 -0.67
C LEU A 379 -1.03 25.67 -1.01
N HIS A 380 -2.33 25.36 -1.05
CA HIS A 380 -3.38 26.30 -1.40
C HIS A 380 -4.08 26.80 -0.13
N PRO A 381 -4.00 28.10 0.22
CA PRO A 381 -4.49 28.62 1.50
C PRO A 381 -6.01 28.54 1.70
N LYS A 382 -6.78 28.19 0.65
CA LYS A 382 -8.22 28.00 0.72
C LYS A 382 -8.64 26.54 0.95
N ASN A 383 -7.72 25.60 0.76
CA ASN A 383 -7.99 24.18 0.87
C ASN A 383 -7.76 23.73 2.32
N THR A 384 -8.24 22.53 2.65
CA THR A 384 -7.93 21.92 3.95
C THR A 384 -6.45 21.51 3.99
N ASN A 385 -5.78 21.74 5.12
CA ASN A 385 -4.39 21.28 5.32
C ASN A 385 -4.41 19.81 5.74
N VAL A 386 -4.48 18.92 4.74
CA VAL A 386 -4.65 17.49 4.95
C VAL A 386 -3.37 16.85 5.46
N VAL A 387 -2.21 17.23 4.90
CA VAL A 387 -0.91 16.68 5.33
C VAL A 387 -0.58 17.15 6.75
N GLU A 388 -0.81 18.43 7.05
CA GLU A 388 -0.70 18.95 8.42
C GLU A 388 -1.64 18.18 9.37
N GLY A 389 -2.88 17.92 8.95
CA GLY A 389 -3.84 17.11 9.70
C GLY A 389 -3.34 15.69 9.99
N MET A 390 -2.71 15.05 9.00
CA MET A 390 -2.08 13.73 9.16
C MET A 390 -0.93 13.76 10.17
N VAL A 391 -0.02 14.74 10.06
CA VAL A 391 1.10 14.90 10.98
C VAL A 391 0.60 15.14 12.41
N LYS A 392 -0.43 15.98 12.59
CA LYS A 392 -1.08 16.21 13.89
C LYS A 392 -1.74 14.96 14.45
N ALA A 393 -2.41 14.15 13.63
CA ALA A 393 -3.02 12.90 14.06
C ALA A 393 -1.96 11.89 14.54
N LEU A 394 -0.86 11.73 13.81
CA LEU A 394 0.26 10.85 14.21
C LEU A 394 0.95 11.38 15.48
N ALA A 395 1.22 12.69 15.55
CA ALA A 395 1.80 13.32 16.73
C ALA A 395 0.94 13.11 17.98
N ARG A 396 -0.39 13.20 17.86
CA ARG A 396 -1.30 12.92 18.99
C ARG A 396 -1.18 11.49 19.50
N VAL A 397 -1.04 10.49 18.61
CA VAL A 397 -0.80 9.10 19.03
C VAL A 397 0.48 8.98 19.86
N VAL A 398 1.53 9.70 19.47
CA VAL A 398 2.78 9.78 20.26
C VAL A 398 2.56 10.52 21.58
N SER A 399 1.79 11.61 21.59
CA SER A 399 1.51 12.39 22.81
C SER A 399 0.72 11.60 23.87
N ASN A 400 -0.09 10.61 23.47
CA ASN A 400 -0.81 9.76 24.42
C ASN A 400 0.14 9.00 25.38
N VAL A 401 1.41 8.82 25.00
CA VAL A 401 2.46 8.27 25.87
C VAL A 401 2.64 9.08 27.17
N GLN A 402 2.34 10.39 27.18
CA GLN A 402 2.48 11.21 28.38
C GLN A 402 1.39 10.97 29.44
N VAL A 403 0.21 10.52 29.02
CA VAL A 403 -1.00 10.55 29.86
C VAL A 403 -1.22 9.22 30.59
N GLN A 404 -0.60 8.14 30.13
CA GLN A 404 -0.96 6.78 30.54
C GLN A 404 0.05 6.17 31.53
N GLU A 405 -0.47 5.59 32.62
CA GLU A 405 0.35 4.94 33.68
C GLU A 405 1.14 3.73 33.15
N SER A 406 0.67 3.05 32.10
CA SER A 406 1.35 1.92 31.42
C SER A 406 2.41 2.34 30.37
N SER A 407 2.71 3.64 30.26
CA SER A 407 3.55 4.19 29.18
C SER A 407 4.96 3.61 29.11
N GLU A 408 5.55 3.20 30.24
CA GLU A 408 6.91 2.65 30.27
C GLU A 408 6.98 1.25 29.66
N GLU A 409 5.98 0.40 29.90
CA GLU A 409 5.89 -0.94 29.30
C GLU A 409 5.62 -0.85 27.79
N SER A 410 4.71 0.03 27.37
CA SER A 410 4.42 0.29 25.96
C SER A 410 5.67 0.82 25.23
N LEU A 411 6.45 1.72 25.84
CA LEU A 411 7.71 2.21 25.25
C LEU A 411 8.81 1.14 25.18
N ALA A 412 8.90 0.25 26.17
CA ALA A 412 9.81 -0.89 26.11
C ALA A 412 9.42 -1.85 24.97
N ALA A 413 8.12 -2.10 24.77
CA ALA A 413 7.62 -2.87 23.65
C ALA A 413 7.93 -2.19 22.30
N VAL A 414 7.75 -0.86 22.18
CA VAL A 414 8.16 -0.09 20.99
C VAL A 414 9.65 -0.29 20.70
N ALA A 415 10.51 -0.19 21.71
CA ALA A 415 11.94 -0.43 21.56
C ALA A 415 12.24 -1.86 21.05
N GLY A 416 11.48 -2.85 21.53
CA GLY A 416 11.50 -4.23 21.04
C GLY A 416 11.12 -4.32 19.56
N MET A 417 10.04 -3.66 19.14
CA MET A 417 9.58 -3.65 17.74
C MET A 417 10.63 -3.03 16.78
N PHE A 418 11.23 -1.89 17.16
CA PHE A 418 12.32 -1.29 16.37
C PHE A 418 13.55 -2.21 16.32
N SER A 419 13.88 -2.89 17.41
CA SER A 419 15.01 -3.84 17.46
C SER A 419 14.78 -5.08 16.58
N SER A 420 13.55 -5.62 16.56
CA SER A 420 13.15 -6.72 15.67
C SER A 420 13.20 -6.30 14.21
N LYS A 421 12.73 -5.08 13.90
CA LYS A 421 12.79 -4.52 12.55
C LYS A 421 14.21 -4.40 12.02
N VAL A 422 15.16 -3.95 12.85
CA VAL A 422 16.59 -3.90 12.48
C VAL A 422 17.14 -5.29 12.12
N LYS A 423 16.63 -6.35 12.77
CA LYS A 423 16.97 -7.75 12.47
C LYS A 423 16.22 -8.34 11.27
N GLY A 424 15.34 -7.57 10.63
CA GLY A 424 14.49 -8.05 9.54
C GLY A 424 13.36 -8.98 9.98
N ILE A 425 13.01 -8.98 11.27
CA ILE A 425 11.93 -9.79 11.83
C ILE A 425 10.67 -8.93 11.84
N GLU A 426 9.65 -9.35 11.11
CA GLU A 426 8.33 -8.73 11.18
C GLU A 426 7.67 -9.08 12.51
N TRP A 427 7.19 -8.07 13.22
CA TRP A 427 6.56 -8.27 14.51
C TRP A 427 5.13 -8.77 14.30
N SER A 428 4.78 -9.89 14.93
CA SER A 428 3.42 -10.41 15.02
C SER A 428 3.05 -10.61 16.48
N LEU A 429 1.79 -10.36 16.82
CA LEU A 429 1.25 -10.66 18.14
C LEU A 429 0.97 -12.17 18.23
N ASP A 430 1.49 -12.83 19.27
CA ASP A 430 1.19 -14.24 19.54
C ASP A 430 -0.27 -14.40 20.00
N ASN A 431 -0.97 -15.42 19.47
CA ASN A 431 -2.39 -15.67 19.76
C ASN A 431 -2.66 -16.04 21.23
N ASP A 432 -1.65 -16.48 21.98
CA ASP A 432 -1.77 -16.91 23.38
C ASP A 432 -1.47 -15.78 24.39
N ALA A 433 -1.36 -14.53 23.93
CA ALA A 433 -1.08 -13.39 24.79
C ALA A 433 -2.25 -13.04 25.73
N SER A 434 -1.93 -12.66 26.98
CA SER A 434 -2.94 -12.18 27.93
C SER A 434 -3.58 -10.87 27.46
N ASN A 435 -4.83 -10.59 27.86
CA ASN A 435 -5.52 -9.34 27.48
C ASN A 435 -4.72 -8.06 27.80
N ALA A 436 -3.96 -8.06 28.90
CA ALA A 436 -3.08 -6.95 29.26
C ALA A 436 -1.88 -6.84 28.30
N ALA A 437 -1.24 -7.96 27.95
CA ALA A 437 -0.15 -7.99 26.98
C ALA A 437 -0.61 -7.57 25.58
N VAL A 438 -1.83 -7.98 25.17
CA VAL A 438 -2.45 -7.55 23.91
C VAL A 438 -2.62 -6.03 23.89
N LEU A 439 -3.12 -5.42 24.97
CA LEU A 439 -3.31 -3.97 25.04
C LEU A 439 -1.97 -3.21 24.91
N VAL A 440 -0.97 -3.57 25.70
CA VAL A 440 0.37 -2.95 25.67
C VAL A 440 1.01 -3.10 24.29
N ALA A 441 0.97 -4.30 23.72
CA ALA A 441 1.53 -4.57 22.39
C ALA A 441 0.84 -3.75 21.29
N SER A 442 -0.46 -3.52 21.45
CA SER A 442 -1.28 -2.78 20.48
C SER A 442 -1.04 -1.28 20.55
N GLU A 443 -0.92 -0.73 21.76
CA GLU A 443 -0.48 0.66 21.97
C GLU A 443 0.92 0.88 21.42
N ALA A 444 1.85 -0.04 21.72
CA ALA A 444 3.20 -0.01 21.19
C ALA A 444 3.21 -0.05 19.66
N HIS A 445 2.34 -0.86 19.04
CA HIS A 445 2.22 -0.91 17.59
C HIS A 445 1.69 0.42 17.01
N ALA A 446 0.67 1.02 17.62
CA ALA A 446 0.15 2.32 17.23
C ALA A 446 1.22 3.43 17.33
N ILE A 447 1.96 3.48 18.44
CA ILE A 447 3.08 4.42 18.63
C ILE A 447 4.17 4.19 17.58
N THR A 448 4.52 2.92 17.31
CA THR A 448 5.51 2.57 16.29
C THR A 448 5.11 3.09 14.92
N LEU A 449 3.86 2.86 14.49
CA LEU A 449 3.33 3.36 13.22
C LEU A 449 3.33 4.90 13.17
N ALA A 450 2.97 5.56 14.27
CA ALA A 450 2.98 7.01 14.37
C ALA A 450 4.38 7.61 14.24
N VAL A 451 5.36 7.07 14.98
CA VAL A 451 6.76 7.50 14.91
C VAL A 451 7.34 7.26 13.51
N GLU A 452 7.07 6.10 12.90
CA GLU A 452 7.50 5.84 11.53
C GLU A 452 6.85 6.78 10.51
N GLY A 453 5.57 7.14 10.69
CA GLY A 453 4.89 8.09 9.83
C GLY A 453 5.52 9.48 9.92
N LEU A 454 5.80 9.97 11.14
CA LEU A 454 6.48 11.25 11.36
C LEU A 454 7.90 11.25 10.76
N LEU A 455 8.66 10.17 10.95
CA LEU A 455 9.97 10.00 10.32
C LEU A 455 9.87 9.92 8.79
N GLY A 456 8.82 9.32 8.25
CA GLY A 456 8.53 9.29 6.81
C GLY A 456 8.41 10.69 6.22
N VAL A 457 7.69 11.59 6.90
CA VAL A 457 7.57 13.00 6.50
C VAL A 457 8.94 13.69 6.53
N VAL A 458 9.70 13.50 7.62
CA VAL A 458 11.05 14.06 7.77
C VAL A 458 11.98 13.63 6.63
N PHE A 459 12.05 12.32 6.35
CA PHE A 459 12.91 11.78 5.30
C PHE A 459 12.42 12.16 3.91
N THR A 460 11.10 12.31 3.70
CA THR A 460 10.57 12.84 2.44
C THR A 460 11.01 14.28 2.22
N VAL A 461 10.90 15.17 3.22
CA VAL A 461 11.36 16.56 3.11
C VAL A 461 12.87 16.61 2.82
N ALA A 462 13.66 15.81 3.53
CA ALA A 462 15.10 15.73 3.28
C ALA A 462 15.40 15.27 1.84
N THR A 463 14.68 14.26 1.35
CA THR A 463 14.92 13.73 0.01
C THR A 463 14.49 14.69 -1.09
N LEU A 464 13.35 15.37 -0.93
CA LEU A 464 12.92 16.42 -1.87
C LEU A 464 13.88 17.62 -1.86
N THR A 465 14.51 17.89 -0.72
CA THR A 465 15.56 18.92 -0.62
C THR A 465 16.82 18.49 -1.37
N ASP A 466 17.24 17.24 -1.26
CA ASP A 466 18.35 16.69 -2.06
C ASP A 466 17.99 16.68 -3.57
N GLU A 467 16.76 16.31 -3.95
CA GLU A 467 16.25 16.41 -5.34
C GLU A 467 16.32 17.85 -5.88
N ALA A 468 15.95 18.84 -5.07
CA ALA A 468 16.04 20.26 -5.44
C ALA A 468 17.50 20.73 -5.61
N ILE A 469 18.46 20.17 -4.86
CA ILE A 469 19.89 20.40 -5.09
C ILE A 469 20.33 19.77 -6.41
N ASP A 470 19.94 18.52 -6.68
CA ASP A 470 20.33 17.78 -7.88
C ASP A 470 19.81 18.44 -9.18
N ILE A 471 18.61 19.03 -9.13
CA ILE A 471 18.03 19.80 -10.25
C ILE A 471 18.67 21.20 -10.37
N GLY A 472 19.43 21.65 -9.36
CA GLY A 472 20.04 22.98 -9.32
C GLY A 472 19.09 24.10 -8.89
N GLU A 473 17.97 23.77 -8.25
CA GLU A 473 17.07 24.76 -7.63
C GLU A 473 17.64 25.30 -6.30
N LEU A 474 18.48 24.51 -5.62
CA LEU A 474 19.16 24.83 -4.37
C LEU A 474 20.66 24.64 -4.50
N GLU A 475 21.42 25.46 -3.78
CA GLU A 475 22.86 25.30 -3.68
C GLU A 475 23.23 24.29 -2.59
N SER A 476 24.22 23.45 -2.89
CA SER A 476 24.81 22.59 -1.87
C SER A 476 25.50 23.45 -0.81
N PRO A 477 25.41 23.10 0.49
CA PRO A 477 26.15 23.75 1.58
C PRO A 477 27.68 23.72 1.44
N ARG A 478 28.25 23.22 0.34
CA ARG A 478 29.69 23.19 0.09
C ARG A 478 30.18 24.30 -0.86
N CYS A 479 29.29 25.10 -1.45
CA CYS A 479 29.69 26.20 -2.34
C CYS A 479 29.90 27.52 -1.59
N ASP A 480 30.96 28.24 -1.96
CA ASP A 480 31.37 29.53 -1.41
C ASP A 480 30.70 30.72 -2.11
N ASN A 481 30.26 31.69 -1.29
CA ASN A 481 30.29 33.15 -1.50
C ASN A 481 29.53 33.84 -2.66
N ASP A 482 28.40 33.31 -3.15
CA ASP A 482 27.49 34.12 -3.96
C ASP A 482 26.24 34.60 -3.18
N PRO A 483 25.72 35.81 -3.45
CA PRO A 483 24.56 36.36 -2.77
C PRO A 483 23.31 35.51 -3.02
N PRO A 484 22.35 35.48 -2.08
CA PRO A 484 21.23 34.54 -2.13
C PRO A 484 20.40 34.77 -3.39
N VAL A 485 20.51 33.87 -4.36
CA VAL A 485 19.61 33.81 -5.50
C VAL A 485 18.22 33.55 -4.94
N LYS A 486 17.25 34.39 -5.32
CA LYS A 486 15.85 34.21 -4.94
C LYS A 486 15.39 32.85 -5.45
N TRP A 487 15.20 31.89 -4.54
CA TRP A 487 14.82 30.53 -4.91
C TRP A 487 13.44 30.53 -5.58
N SER A 488 13.43 30.31 -6.89
CA SER A 488 12.21 30.26 -7.71
C SER A 488 11.83 28.84 -8.13
N GLY A 489 12.58 27.85 -7.64
CA GLY A 489 12.37 26.44 -7.93
C GLY A 489 11.06 25.90 -7.35
N LYS A 490 10.35 25.06 -8.11
CA LYS A 490 9.04 24.54 -7.67
C LYS A 490 9.21 23.55 -6.51
N THR A 491 10.25 22.74 -6.54
CA THR A 491 10.54 21.75 -5.49
C THR A 491 11.09 22.44 -4.25
N ALA A 492 11.97 23.45 -4.42
CA ALA A 492 12.46 24.26 -3.31
C ALA A 492 11.33 24.97 -2.54
N VAL A 493 10.41 25.65 -3.25
CA VAL A 493 9.25 26.32 -2.63
C VAL A 493 8.32 25.34 -1.91
N LEU A 494 8.13 24.15 -2.48
CA LEU A 494 7.38 23.08 -1.83
C LEU A 494 8.03 22.67 -0.50
N CYS A 495 9.33 22.39 -0.50
CA CYS A 495 10.05 21.99 0.72
C CYS A 495 9.98 23.05 1.82
N ILE A 496 10.14 24.34 1.47
CA ILE A 496 10.01 25.45 2.42
C ILE A 496 8.60 25.47 3.03
N SER A 497 7.57 25.37 2.19
CA SER A 497 6.18 25.37 2.64
C SER A 497 5.87 24.18 3.57
N MET A 498 6.42 23.00 3.25
CA MET A 498 6.30 21.81 4.10
C MET A 498 7.00 22.00 5.45
N VAL A 499 8.21 22.56 5.46
CA VAL A 499 8.93 22.85 6.70
C VAL A 499 8.12 23.84 7.54
N ASP A 500 7.72 24.98 6.98
CA ASP A 500 6.99 26.04 7.68
C ASP A 500 5.69 25.56 8.33
N SER A 501 4.96 24.65 7.66
CA SER A 501 3.71 24.09 8.18
C SER A 501 3.90 23.01 9.25
N LEU A 502 4.95 22.18 9.15
CA LEU A 502 5.01 20.91 9.89
C LEU A 502 6.03 20.88 11.03
N TRP A 503 7.03 21.78 11.03
CA TRP A 503 8.22 21.65 11.88
C TRP A 503 7.93 21.60 13.39
N LEU A 504 7.02 22.43 13.90
CA LEU A 504 6.67 22.48 15.33
C LEU A 504 6.09 21.14 15.80
N THR A 505 5.12 20.62 15.05
CA THR A 505 4.43 19.36 15.40
C THR A 505 5.39 18.18 15.36
N ILE A 506 6.30 18.15 14.36
CA ILE A 506 7.34 17.13 14.26
C ILE A 506 8.32 17.24 15.44
N LEU A 507 8.79 18.45 15.75
CA LEU A 507 9.73 18.69 16.84
C LEU A 507 9.16 18.25 18.19
N ASP A 508 7.91 18.63 18.50
CA ASP A 508 7.24 18.29 19.75
C ASP A 508 7.09 16.77 19.90
N ALA A 509 6.63 16.08 18.85
CA ALA A 509 6.45 14.63 18.88
C ALA A 509 7.80 13.89 18.97
N LEU A 510 8.79 14.27 18.16
CA LEU A 510 10.10 13.60 18.14
C LEU A 510 10.92 13.89 19.41
N SER A 511 10.87 15.10 19.95
CA SER A 511 11.52 15.44 21.23
C SER A 511 10.89 14.70 22.40
N LEU A 512 9.56 14.57 22.42
CA LEU A 512 8.84 13.80 23.42
C LEU A 512 9.28 12.34 23.42
N ILE A 513 9.16 11.66 22.28
CA ILE A 513 9.51 10.24 22.20
C ILE A 513 11.00 10.01 22.48
N LEU A 514 11.88 10.92 22.01
CA LEU A 514 13.30 10.86 22.32
C LEU A 514 13.52 10.99 23.82
N SER A 515 12.86 11.93 24.50
CA SER A 515 13.03 12.16 25.95
C SER A 515 12.68 10.94 26.80
N ARG A 516 11.64 10.19 26.43
CA ARG A 516 11.12 9.04 27.18
C ARG A 516 11.76 7.69 26.78
N SER A 517 12.32 7.60 25.58
CA SER A 517 12.88 6.34 25.08
C SER A 517 14.26 6.04 25.66
N LEU A 518 14.43 4.77 26.07
CA LEU A 518 15.72 4.19 26.49
C LEU A 518 16.27 3.16 25.48
N GLY A 519 15.44 2.67 24.56
CA GLY A 519 15.84 1.68 23.57
C GLY A 519 16.78 2.24 22.51
N GLU A 520 17.93 1.60 22.33
CA GLU A 520 18.96 2.07 21.40
C GLU A 520 18.48 2.18 19.94
N ALA A 521 17.71 1.20 19.45
CA ALA A 521 17.23 1.17 18.07
C ALA A 521 16.27 2.33 17.75
N ILE A 522 15.30 2.62 18.63
CA ILE A 522 14.37 3.73 18.44
C ILE A 522 15.07 5.08 18.60
N VAL A 523 15.96 5.23 19.59
CA VAL A 523 16.75 6.46 19.80
C VAL A 523 17.57 6.76 18.54
N LEU A 524 18.24 5.76 17.97
CA LEU A 524 19.03 5.90 16.75
C LEU A 524 18.16 6.34 15.55
N GLU A 525 16.99 5.74 15.34
CA GLU A 525 16.08 6.12 14.25
C GLU A 525 15.54 7.55 14.42
N ILE A 526 15.18 7.96 15.64
CA ILE A 526 14.75 9.34 15.90
C ILE A 526 15.89 10.33 15.64
N LEU A 527 17.11 10.01 16.10
CA LEU A 527 18.28 10.87 15.89
C LEU A 527 18.67 10.99 14.41
N LYS A 528 18.50 9.93 13.60
CA LYS A 528 18.61 10.03 12.13
C LYS A 528 17.58 11.00 11.56
N GLY A 529 16.35 10.98 12.06
CA GLY A 529 15.31 11.95 11.73
C GLY A 529 15.72 13.38 12.08
N TYR A 530 16.18 13.62 13.32
CA TYR A 530 16.74 14.91 13.74
C TYR A 530 17.84 15.38 12.80
N GLN A 531 18.79 14.50 12.44
CA GLN A 531 19.87 14.83 11.53
C GLN A 531 19.34 15.27 10.16
N ALA A 532 18.49 14.46 9.55
CA ALA A 532 17.97 14.69 8.21
C ALA A 532 17.14 15.99 8.14
N PHE A 533 16.22 16.18 9.08
CA PHE A 533 15.36 17.37 9.10
C PHE A 533 16.14 18.65 9.36
N THR A 534 17.08 18.63 10.32
CA THR A 534 17.91 19.80 10.65
C THR A 534 18.80 20.19 9.48
N GLN A 535 19.38 19.18 8.79
CA GLN A 535 20.17 19.41 7.57
C GLN A 535 19.32 20.00 6.44
N ALA A 536 18.11 19.49 6.22
CA ALA A 536 17.16 20.06 5.26
C ALA A 536 16.81 21.52 5.61
N CYS A 537 16.49 21.82 6.87
CA CYS A 537 16.21 23.19 7.32
C CYS A 537 17.39 24.14 7.08
N GLY A 538 18.62 23.66 7.31
CA GLY A 538 19.84 24.42 7.00
C GLY A 538 19.97 24.73 5.52
N ILE A 539 19.84 23.73 4.65
CA ILE A 539 19.90 23.90 3.18
C ILE A 539 18.81 24.87 2.70
N LEU A 540 17.59 24.71 3.23
CA LEU A 540 16.42 25.55 2.95
C LEU A 540 16.45 26.89 3.69
N ARG A 541 17.54 27.23 4.39
CA ARG A 541 17.71 28.50 5.14
C ARG A 541 16.53 28.83 6.06
N ALA A 542 15.86 27.80 6.57
CA ALA A 542 14.76 27.92 7.51
C ALA A 542 15.34 28.09 8.92
N VAL A 543 15.70 29.32 9.26
CA VAL A 543 16.51 29.64 10.46
C VAL A 543 15.83 29.27 11.77
N GLU A 544 14.53 29.55 11.91
CA GLU A 544 13.77 29.26 13.12
C GLU A 544 13.66 27.75 13.42
N PRO A 545 13.21 26.89 12.47
CA PRO A 545 13.19 25.45 12.71
C PRO A 545 14.61 24.87 12.89
N LEU A 546 15.61 25.33 12.13
CA LEU A 546 17.01 24.93 12.32
C LEU A 546 17.47 25.14 13.77
N ASN A 547 17.24 26.34 14.31
CA ASN A 547 17.64 26.69 15.67
C ASN A 547 16.90 25.89 16.72
N SER A 548 15.60 25.70 16.53
CA SER A 548 14.74 24.97 17.48
C SER A 548 15.12 23.49 17.55
N PHE A 549 15.39 22.85 16.41
CA PHE A 549 15.87 21.48 16.37
C PHE A 549 17.27 21.32 16.97
N LEU A 550 18.20 22.23 16.68
CA LEU A 550 19.54 22.24 17.31
C LEU A 550 19.45 22.41 18.82
N ALA A 551 18.68 23.39 19.29
CA ALA A 551 18.49 23.63 20.73
C ALA A 551 17.86 22.42 21.44
N SER A 552 16.87 21.78 20.81
CA SER A 552 16.29 20.52 21.31
C SER A 552 17.32 19.40 21.37
N LEU A 553 18.11 19.21 20.30
CA LEU A 553 19.15 18.18 20.24
C LEU A 553 20.21 18.38 21.33
N CYS A 554 20.66 19.63 21.55
CA CYS A 554 21.62 19.98 22.59
C CYS A 554 21.16 19.53 23.98
N LYS A 555 19.86 19.61 24.31
CA LYS A 555 19.32 19.10 25.59
C LYS A 555 19.53 17.60 25.80
N PHE A 556 19.70 16.83 24.72
CA PHE A 556 19.95 15.38 24.80
C PHE A 556 21.44 15.02 24.79
N THR A 557 22.34 15.99 24.63
CA THR A 557 23.79 15.73 24.57
C THR A 557 24.42 15.63 25.96
N ILE A 558 24.27 16.65 26.81
CA ILE A 558 24.88 16.69 28.15
C ILE A 558 23.92 17.44 29.08
N ASN A 559 23.37 16.75 30.08
CA ASN A 559 22.56 17.39 31.11
C ASN A 559 23.48 17.98 32.19
N PHE A 560 23.56 19.31 32.26
CA PHE A 560 23.96 19.99 33.49
C PHE A 560 22.69 20.54 34.14
N PRO A 561 22.44 20.34 35.44
CA PRO A 561 21.41 21.10 36.13
C PRO A 561 21.80 22.59 36.03
N VAL A 562 21.00 23.35 35.30
CA VAL A 562 21.15 24.80 35.17
C VAL A 562 20.90 25.39 36.56
N GLU A 563 21.94 25.92 37.22
CA GLU A 563 21.90 26.53 38.56
C GLU A 563 21.05 27.83 38.65
N THR A 564 20.09 28.06 37.76
CA THR A 564 19.43 29.38 37.63
C THR A 564 18.09 29.50 38.36
N GLU A 565 17.56 28.44 39.00
CA GLU A 565 16.26 28.54 39.72
C GLU A 565 16.33 28.63 41.25
N ARG A 566 17.51 28.60 41.89
CA ARG A 566 17.62 28.66 43.37
C ARG A 566 17.88 30.05 43.97
N ARG A 567 17.69 31.14 43.23
CA ARG A 567 17.89 32.51 43.77
C ARG A 567 16.63 33.32 44.08
N SER A 568 15.43 32.75 43.93
CA SER A 568 14.20 33.50 44.17
C SER A 568 13.18 32.71 45.00
N SER A 569 13.52 32.40 46.26
CA SER A 569 12.57 32.39 47.40
C SER A 569 13.23 31.78 48.65
N ALA A 570 13.77 32.61 49.55
CA ALA A 570 13.77 32.35 51.00
C ALA A 570 14.33 33.57 51.75
N LEU A 571 13.46 34.29 52.46
CA LEU A 571 13.87 35.15 53.58
C LEU A 571 14.32 34.26 54.76
N PRO A 572 15.21 34.77 55.65
CA PRO A 572 15.79 33.95 56.71
C PRO A 572 14.90 33.90 57.96
N SER A 573 14.72 32.70 58.53
CA SER A 573 14.30 32.51 59.92
C SER A 573 15.37 31.73 60.68
N PRO A 574 15.68 32.07 61.95
CA PRO A 574 16.77 31.44 62.67
C PRO A 574 16.29 30.31 63.60
N VAL A 575 17.23 29.41 63.91
CA VAL A 575 17.27 28.45 65.04
C VAL A 575 16.58 27.09 64.84
N SER A 576 17.38 26.06 64.53
CA SER A 576 17.75 25.01 65.51
C SER A 576 18.75 24.01 64.90
N LYS A 577 19.81 23.71 65.64
CA LYS A 577 20.96 22.88 65.25
C LYS A 577 20.68 21.39 65.45
N ARG A 578 21.03 20.54 64.48
CA ARG A 578 21.62 19.22 64.74
C ARG A 578 22.47 18.72 63.56
N SER A 579 23.68 18.27 63.92
CA SER A 579 24.82 17.78 63.13
C SER A 579 24.54 17.07 61.81
N GLU A 580 25.27 17.54 60.79
CA GLU A 580 26.24 16.78 59.99
C GLU A 580 25.87 15.34 59.60
N LEU A 581 25.30 15.22 58.40
CA LEU A 581 25.71 14.25 57.38
C LEU A 581 25.55 14.97 56.02
N LEU A 582 26.52 15.82 55.70
CA LEU A 582 26.76 16.27 54.32
C LEU A 582 27.28 15.05 53.55
N ILE A 583 26.36 14.21 53.06
CA ILE A 583 26.68 13.22 52.04
C ILE A 583 26.67 13.96 50.71
N ASP A 584 27.87 14.08 50.13
CA ASP A 584 28.14 14.48 48.75
C ASP A 584 27.08 13.96 47.77
N GLN A 585 26.15 14.82 47.33
CA GLN A 585 25.62 14.75 45.97
C GLN A 585 26.51 15.66 45.11
N ARG A 586 27.76 15.22 44.88
CA ARG A 586 28.63 15.82 43.86
C ARG A 586 28.36 15.08 42.56
N ASP A 587 27.88 15.82 41.57
CA ASP A 587 27.39 15.32 40.29
C ASP A 587 28.49 14.61 39.49
N ASN A 588 28.54 13.28 39.59
CA ASN A 588 29.22 12.44 38.62
C ASN A 588 28.45 12.54 37.28
N VAL A 589 28.95 13.32 36.32
CA VAL A 589 28.39 13.38 34.97
C VAL A 589 28.64 12.04 34.27
N VAL A 590 27.62 11.20 34.16
CA VAL A 590 27.68 9.93 33.42
C VAL A 590 27.03 10.11 32.04
N LEU A 591 27.82 10.00 30.97
CA LEU A 591 27.31 10.01 29.60
C LEU A 591 26.62 8.68 29.30
N THR A 592 25.33 8.74 28.98
CA THR A 592 24.56 7.58 28.52
C THR A 592 24.85 7.29 27.03
N PRO A 593 24.58 6.08 26.50
CA PRO A 593 24.67 5.80 25.08
C PRO A 593 23.86 6.76 24.20
N LYS A 594 22.68 7.18 24.68
CA LYS A 594 21.83 8.18 24.05
C LYS A 594 22.52 9.55 23.96
N ASN A 595 23.22 9.98 25.02
CA ASN A 595 24.01 11.22 25.01
C ASN A 595 25.11 11.19 23.94
N VAL A 596 25.83 10.08 23.86
CA VAL A 596 26.91 9.87 22.87
C VAL A 596 26.35 9.90 21.45
N GLN A 597 25.22 9.23 21.20
CA GLN A 597 24.56 9.25 19.89
C GLN A 597 24.04 10.65 19.53
N ALA A 598 23.49 11.40 20.49
CA ALA A 598 23.05 12.78 20.29
C ALA A 598 24.24 13.70 19.95
N LEU A 599 25.37 13.57 20.65
CA LEU A 599 26.61 14.30 20.34
C LEU A 599 27.11 14.01 18.93
N ARG A 600 27.15 12.72 18.54
CA ARG A 600 27.52 12.32 17.18
C ARG A 600 26.60 12.95 16.13
N THR A 601 25.30 12.96 16.40
CA THR A 601 24.29 13.57 15.52
C THR A 601 24.51 15.07 15.39
N LEU A 602 24.72 15.78 16.51
CA LEU A 602 25.00 17.21 16.54
C LEU A 602 26.24 17.54 15.70
N PHE A 603 27.30 16.76 15.86
CA PHE A 603 28.54 16.99 15.14
C PHE A 603 28.41 16.70 13.63
N ASN A 604 27.66 15.68 13.23
CA ASN A 604 27.35 15.43 11.82
C ASN A 604 26.57 16.59 11.18
N ILE A 605 25.61 17.17 11.92
CA ILE A 605 24.88 18.37 11.47
C ILE A 605 25.84 19.54 11.34
N ALA A 606 26.67 19.79 12.36
CA ALA A 606 27.62 20.89 12.39
C ALA A 606 28.62 20.83 11.23
N HIS A 607 29.14 19.63 10.93
CA HIS A 607 30.01 19.43 9.79
C HIS A 607 29.28 19.72 8.46
N ARG A 608 28.07 19.17 8.23
CA ARG A 608 27.37 19.34 6.95
C ARG A 608 26.93 20.79 6.71
N LEU A 609 26.60 21.53 7.77
CA LEU A 609 26.05 22.90 7.69
C LEU A 609 27.03 24.00 8.10
N HIS A 610 28.33 23.73 8.16
CA HIS A 610 29.34 24.62 8.75
C HIS A 610 29.29 26.10 8.31
N ASN A 611 28.92 26.37 7.06
CA ASN A 611 28.81 27.68 6.43
C ASN A 611 27.41 28.30 6.51
N VAL A 612 26.38 27.54 6.88
CA VAL A 612 24.99 27.99 6.94
C VAL A 612 24.50 28.19 8.38
N LEU A 613 25.19 27.62 9.37
CA LEU A 613 24.79 27.72 10.78
C LEU A 613 24.75 29.15 11.32
N GLY A 614 25.59 30.07 10.84
CA GLY A 614 25.58 31.47 11.29
C GLY A 614 25.60 31.58 12.84
N PRO A 615 24.67 32.33 13.47
CA PRO A 615 24.58 32.45 14.94
C PRO A 615 24.34 31.13 15.70
N SER A 616 23.80 30.10 15.03
CA SER A 616 23.50 28.80 15.64
C SER A 616 24.75 28.03 16.06
N TRP A 617 25.93 28.44 15.58
CA TRP A 617 27.23 27.94 16.06
C TRP A 617 27.38 28.06 17.57
N VAL A 618 26.76 29.06 18.20
CA VAL A 618 26.80 29.23 19.67
C VAL A 618 26.30 27.99 20.39
N LEU A 619 25.20 27.37 19.94
CA LEU A 619 24.64 26.16 20.56
C LEU A 619 25.63 24.97 20.48
N VAL A 620 26.30 24.83 19.33
CA VAL A 620 27.29 23.77 19.10
C VAL A 620 28.52 23.99 19.98
N LEU A 621 29.04 25.23 20.02
CA LEU A 621 30.22 25.61 20.80
C LEU A 621 29.97 25.54 22.30
N GLU A 622 28.79 25.95 22.78
CA GLU A 622 28.40 25.81 24.19
C GLU A 622 28.32 24.34 24.60
N THR A 623 27.78 23.48 23.72
CA THR A 623 27.73 22.03 23.94
C THR A 623 29.14 21.42 23.96
N LEU A 624 30.04 21.86 23.08
CA LEU A 624 31.44 21.45 23.08
C LEU A 624 32.19 21.91 24.34
N ALA A 625 31.96 23.15 24.78
CA ALA A 625 32.53 23.65 26.03
C ALA A 625 31.99 22.89 27.25
N ALA A 626 30.71 22.52 27.22
CA ALA A 626 30.08 21.66 28.22
C ALA A 626 30.68 20.25 28.23
N LEU A 627 30.96 19.68 27.05
CA LEU A 627 31.65 18.41 26.89
C LEU A 627 33.07 18.47 27.44
N ASP A 628 33.82 19.52 27.09
CA ASP A 628 35.19 19.74 27.56
C ASP A 628 35.26 19.81 29.09
N ARG A 629 34.33 20.55 29.72
CA ARG A 629 34.19 20.58 31.19
C ARG A 629 33.87 19.22 31.79
N ALA A 630 33.03 18.42 31.13
CA ALA A 630 32.66 17.09 31.61
C ALA A 630 33.85 16.11 31.54
N ILE A 631 34.67 16.17 30.49
CA ILE A 631 35.89 15.34 30.33
C ILE A 631 36.92 15.68 31.40
N HIS A 632 37.14 16.97 31.65
CA HIS A 632 38.15 17.46 32.58
C HIS A 632 37.68 17.51 34.04
N SER A 633 36.47 17.05 34.33
CA SER A 633 35.96 16.95 35.70
C SER A 633 36.72 15.87 36.48
N PRO A 634 37.15 16.13 37.73
CA PRO A 634 37.82 15.14 38.59
C PRO A 634 36.92 13.94 38.95
N HIS A 635 35.64 14.00 38.57
CA HIS A 635 34.61 12.99 38.76
C HIS A 635 34.22 12.27 37.45
N ALA A 636 34.92 12.53 36.35
CA ALA A 636 34.70 11.85 35.08
C ALA A 636 35.05 10.36 35.19
N SER A 637 34.09 9.48 34.92
CA SER A 637 34.35 8.04 34.90
C SER A 637 35.20 7.66 33.68
N THR A 638 36.04 6.62 33.79
CA THR A 638 36.88 6.13 32.69
C THR A 638 36.07 5.80 31.42
N GLN A 639 34.79 5.43 31.58
CA GLN A 639 33.85 5.19 30.47
C GLN A 639 33.46 6.47 29.71
N VAL A 640 33.32 7.61 30.40
CA VAL A 640 33.05 8.93 29.77
C VAL A 640 34.22 9.33 28.89
N ILE A 641 35.44 9.22 29.42
CA ILE A 641 36.67 9.56 28.68
C ILE A 641 36.83 8.65 27.47
N PHE A 642 36.65 7.33 27.63
CA PHE A 642 36.76 6.38 26.51
C PHE A 642 35.72 6.64 25.40
N SER A 643 34.45 6.86 25.77
CA SER A 643 33.38 7.10 24.80
C SER A 643 33.57 8.38 24.01
N VAL A 644 34.09 9.43 24.66
CA VAL A 644 34.36 10.73 24.02
C VAL A 644 35.61 10.68 23.15
N VAL A 645 36.67 9.98 23.59
CA VAL A 645 37.87 9.75 22.77
C VAL A 645 37.50 8.98 21.50
N LEU A 646 36.65 7.95 21.58
CA LEU A 646 36.20 7.18 20.42
C LEU A 646 35.34 8.03 19.46
N LEU A 647 34.58 8.98 20.00
CA LEU A 647 33.75 9.91 19.23
C LEU A 647 34.59 10.97 18.53
N LEU A 648 35.61 11.53 19.20
CA LEU A 648 36.54 12.51 18.65
C LEU A 648 37.54 11.89 17.65
N MET A 649 38.02 10.67 17.88
CA MET A 649 38.91 9.97 16.94
C MET A 649 38.24 9.74 15.58
N ASN A 650 36.94 9.42 15.57
CA ASN A 650 36.16 9.30 14.35
C ASN A 650 35.84 10.66 13.70
N TRP A 651 35.93 11.76 14.45
CA TRP A 651 35.67 13.11 13.97
C TRP A 651 36.90 13.78 13.34
N VAL A 652 38.10 13.45 13.83
CA VAL A 652 39.38 13.97 13.31
C VAL A 652 39.83 13.25 12.03
N GLN A 653 39.25 12.09 11.71
CA GLN A 653 39.53 11.32 10.48
C GLN A 653 38.66 11.71 9.27
N ILE A 654 37.67 12.60 9.46
CA ILE A 654 36.74 13.12 8.43
C ILE A 654 37.04 14.60 8.27
#